data_AF-A0A2V8ULH0-F1
#
_entry.id   AF-A0A2V8ULH0-F1
#
_cell.length_a   1.000
_cell.length_b   1.000
_cell.length_c   1.000
_cell.angle_alpha   90.00
_cell.angle_beta   90.00
_cell.angle_gamma   90.00
#
_symmetry.space_group_name_H-M   'P 1'
#
loop_
_entity.id
_entity.type
_entity.pdbx_description
1 polymer ?
#
loop_
_entity_poly.entity_id
_entity_poly.type
_entity_poly.pdbx_seq_one_letter_code
_entity_poly.pdbx_strand_id
1 'polypeptide(L)'
;MVYMTITSRLFEAYLKCPTKCFLWSRGETGTSNSYADWAQVLNISYRSEGISRLKDGVASNECVAGPFEGKDLKAAKWRLAVNSKAYAENLESAIDAVERVPGDTPGKPPQFVPIRFIFTNKLNRHDKLLLAFDALVLTEALGREVDSGNIIHGDTFATLRVKTSAMESEVRKTTAEIATLLAGQVPDPVLNRHCPECEFRDRCKQKAVATDDLSLLAGITEDERTRYRSKGIFTVTQLSYTFRPRRTPKRAKNPGRLRYPALQALAIRENTVYINGNARLPDSKAQVYLDIEGLPDSDSYYLISALVVCEGQETFHTFWADQKSDEPTMFAQFAEAICKLPDFRVLHFGGYEAVALKRMKATVPECLHPNIDMILDRATNVLSAIHPHVYFPTYSNGLKEIGRFLGFGRADEDATGLHSIVWRKSWDDNHDPDIKARLVQYNQDDCRELRHISDFIRGLASPDSGTAPGPQTAFQITRTEELATDRPRWELFRPKEYASEDLKKIVKCGYFDYQRERVFVRTHPQFKTVNKNHRKFRRTLIRVNKLHRRAARICPRCRSKHITKGNPITHDLFDLRFSRSGAKKWITRFVSWKYFCSTCDHQFSSKNISPYPQKYGHGLLSWCVYSNVSCALNMSRVGKALGDVFGIFINEDGLYRLKRNVVDLYQTLYAEILESILTDLVIHIDETTVRLRHQKGYVWVMTSMDKVYYFYKPSREGAFLKDMLGKFSGVLVSDFYTAYDSLKCEQQKCLVHLVRDIDDDLLKHPLDMELKGMAQQLGTVLRAIIETVDRRGLQSRYLHKHKQAVGRFLESVASNELSSPVAGRYRKRFQKSGKKMFTFLDHEGVPWNNNNAEHAIKRFANYRRDADGRFTERTLQEYLVLATVFETCEFNNVNVLEFLLSQETTLEGLLRMAGRKSLHLKS
;
A
#
# COMPACT_ATOMS: atom_id res chain seq x y z
N MET A 1 9.73 -8.09 50.14
CA MET A 1 9.82 -7.21 48.96
C MET A 1 10.07 -5.81 49.47
N VAL A 2 11.25 -5.24 49.22
CA VAL A 2 11.48 -3.82 49.49
C VAL A 2 10.66 -3.05 48.45
N TYR A 3 9.58 -2.41 48.87
CA TYR A 3 8.84 -1.50 47.99
C TYR A 3 9.78 -0.35 47.62
N MET A 4 10.18 -0.27 46.36
CA MET A 4 11.01 0.84 45.87
C MET A 4 10.17 2.11 45.86
N THR A 5 10.67 3.16 46.52
CA THR A 5 10.05 4.49 46.53
C THR A 5 10.19 5.16 45.16
N ILE A 6 9.09 5.60 44.58
CA ILE A 6 9.06 6.36 43.32
C ILE A 6 9.30 7.83 43.66
N THR A 7 10.47 8.33 43.27
CA THR A 7 10.87 9.72 43.51
C THR A 7 10.47 10.63 42.34
N SER A 8 10.36 11.94 42.57
CA SER A 8 10.17 12.94 41.49
C SER A 8 11.26 12.84 40.40
N ARG A 9 12.49 12.49 40.78
CA ARG A 9 13.60 12.22 39.84
C ARG A 9 13.35 10.99 38.96
N LEU A 10 12.83 9.89 39.53
CA LEU A 10 12.49 8.69 38.77
C LEU A 10 11.29 8.92 37.86
N PHE A 11 10.30 9.70 38.32
CA PHE A 11 9.15 10.09 37.51
C PHE A 11 9.58 10.91 36.29
N GLU A 12 10.41 11.94 36.48
CA GLU A 12 10.98 12.73 35.39
C GLU A 12 11.77 11.86 34.40
N ALA A 13 12.60 10.96 34.93
CA ALA A 13 13.38 10.05 34.11
C ALA A 13 12.48 9.15 33.25
N TYR A 14 11.36 8.66 33.79
CA TYR A 14 10.43 7.79 33.06
C TYR A 14 9.74 8.54 31.92
N LEU A 15 9.27 9.77 32.16
CA LEU A 15 8.66 10.62 31.14
C LEU A 15 9.59 10.84 29.94
N LYS A 16 10.90 10.92 30.18
CA LYS A 16 11.92 11.07 29.13
C LYS A 16 12.32 9.72 28.51
N CYS A 17 12.58 8.71 29.34
CA CYS A 17 13.05 7.39 28.93
C CYS A 17 12.87 6.34 30.04
N PRO A 18 12.03 5.30 29.83
CA PRO A 18 11.86 4.20 30.79
C PRO A 18 13.18 3.50 31.17
N THR A 19 14.08 3.28 30.20
CA THR A 19 15.40 2.68 30.48
C THR A 19 16.23 3.56 31.43
N LYS A 20 16.19 4.90 31.27
CA LYS A 20 16.88 5.82 32.19
C LYS A 20 16.33 5.73 33.61
N CYS A 21 15.00 5.71 33.75
CA CYS A 21 14.32 5.51 35.03
C CYS A 21 14.79 4.22 35.72
N PHE A 22 14.78 3.11 34.99
CA PHE A 22 15.21 1.82 35.52
C PHE A 22 16.67 1.85 35.97
N LEU A 23 17.59 2.38 35.15
CA LEU A 23 19.02 2.43 35.49
C LEU A 23 19.29 3.27 36.74
N TRP A 24 18.68 4.46 36.84
CA TRP A 24 18.79 5.29 38.04
C TRP A 24 18.24 4.61 39.29
N SER A 25 17.13 3.86 39.18
CA SER A 25 16.59 3.12 40.33
C SER A 25 17.58 2.09 40.89
N ARG A 26 18.50 1.57 40.05
CA ARG A 26 19.52 0.59 40.42
C ARG A 26 20.85 1.22 40.85
N GLY A 27 20.95 2.56 40.89
CA GLY A 27 22.16 3.28 41.26
C GLY A 27 23.25 3.27 40.18
N GLU A 28 22.88 3.00 38.92
CA GLU A 28 23.81 3.01 37.79
C GLU A 28 24.20 4.45 37.43
N THR A 29 25.48 4.68 37.14
CA THR A 29 26.02 5.99 36.73
C THR A 29 26.27 6.03 35.23
N GLY A 30 25.86 7.10 34.55
CA GLY A 30 26.13 7.30 33.12
C GLY A 30 27.55 7.79 32.83
N THR A 31 27.86 7.96 31.54
CA THR A 31 29.02 8.72 31.09
C THR A 31 28.71 10.23 31.18
N SER A 32 29.72 11.06 31.48
CA SER A 32 29.54 12.52 31.52
C SER A 32 29.01 13.01 30.18
N ASN A 33 27.99 13.86 30.23
CA ASN A 33 27.38 14.52 29.08
C ASN A 33 27.38 16.01 29.40
N SER A 34 28.21 16.77 28.68
CA SER A 34 28.44 18.20 28.91
C SER A 34 27.15 19.02 28.95
N TYR A 35 26.16 18.68 28.11
CA TYR A 35 24.86 19.35 28.10
C TYR A 35 24.02 18.99 29.32
N ALA A 36 23.99 17.71 29.70
CA ALA A 36 23.24 17.27 30.88
C ALA A 36 23.84 17.89 32.16
N ASP A 37 25.17 17.93 32.25
CA ASP A 37 25.90 18.53 33.37
C ASP A 37 25.64 20.04 33.43
N TRP A 38 25.73 20.74 32.30
CA TRP A 38 25.38 22.17 32.18
C TRP A 38 23.93 22.47 32.56
N ALA A 39 22.97 21.70 32.04
CA ALA A 39 21.55 21.87 32.33
C ALA A 39 21.24 21.62 33.81
N GLN A 40 21.92 20.67 34.45
CA GLN A 40 21.80 20.43 35.88
C GLN A 40 22.33 21.61 36.71
N VAL A 41 23.49 22.16 36.35
CA VAL A 41 24.07 23.34 37.03
C VAL A 41 23.14 24.54 36.91
N LEU A 42 22.62 24.83 35.71
CA LEU A 42 21.66 25.91 35.51
C LEU A 42 20.38 25.72 36.30
N ASN A 43 19.83 24.50 36.33
CA ASN A 43 18.61 24.23 37.07
C ASN A 43 18.81 24.45 38.59
N ILE A 44 19.97 24.06 39.13
CA ILE A 44 20.33 24.32 40.54
C ILE A 44 20.46 25.83 40.81
N SER A 45 21.15 26.56 39.93
CA SER A 45 21.33 28.02 40.06
C SER A 45 19.99 28.76 39.98
N TYR A 46 19.20 28.48 38.94
CA TYR A 46 17.88 29.07 38.70
C TYR A 46 16.90 28.81 39.85
N ARG A 47 16.88 27.59 40.38
CA ARG A 47 16.08 27.25 41.56
C ARG A 47 16.52 28.04 42.79
N SER A 48 17.83 28.16 43.01
CA SER A 48 18.36 28.87 44.18
C SER A 48 18.00 30.36 44.14
N GLU A 49 18.12 30.98 42.97
CA GLU A 49 17.69 32.36 42.75
C GLU A 49 16.17 32.53 42.88
N GLY A 50 15.40 31.64 42.27
CA GLY A 50 13.94 31.65 42.35
C GLY A 50 13.42 31.53 43.79
N ILE A 51 14.05 30.66 44.59
CA ILE A 51 13.77 30.55 46.03
C ILE A 51 14.12 31.85 46.77
N SER A 52 15.24 32.50 46.43
CA SER A 52 15.60 33.79 47.03
C SER A 52 14.54 34.84 46.74
N ARG A 53 14.10 34.96 45.48
CA ARG A 53 13.05 35.91 45.06
C ARG A 53 11.71 35.67 45.76
N LEU A 54 11.34 34.41 45.99
CA LEU A 54 10.12 34.10 46.76
C LEU A 54 10.24 34.49 48.24
N LYS A 55 11.45 34.47 48.82
CA LYS A 55 11.68 34.88 50.21
C LYS A 55 11.65 36.39 50.41
N ASP A 56 12.01 37.18 49.40
CA ASP A 56 12.11 38.65 49.51
C ASP A 56 10.77 39.35 49.84
N GLY A 57 9.63 38.64 49.79
CA GLY A 57 8.30 39.13 50.16
C GLY A 57 7.64 38.44 51.37
N VAL A 58 8.37 37.60 52.12
CA VAL A 58 7.84 36.80 53.24
C VAL A 58 8.71 37.01 54.48
N ALA A 59 8.10 37.32 55.62
CA ALA A 59 8.82 37.49 56.88
C ALA A 59 9.55 36.18 57.28
N SER A 60 10.74 36.25 57.87
CA SER A 60 11.57 35.07 58.13
C SER A 60 10.92 34.04 59.05
N ASN A 61 9.97 34.45 59.90
CA ASN A 61 9.17 33.58 60.77
C ASN A 61 7.99 32.89 60.04
N GLU A 62 7.67 33.30 58.81
CA GLU A 62 6.65 32.73 57.94
C GLU A 62 7.24 31.80 56.86
N CYS A 63 8.58 31.66 56.82
CA CYS A 63 9.29 30.79 55.89
C CYS A 63 9.94 29.60 56.62
N VAL A 64 9.74 28.38 56.11
CA VAL A 64 10.37 27.16 56.64
C VAL A 64 11.17 26.44 55.56
N ALA A 65 12.23 25.75 55.96
CA ALA A 65 13.06 24.92 55.08
C ALA A 65 13.26 23.53 55.70
N GLY A 66 13.17 22.46 54.90
CA GLY A 66 13.38 21.09 55.34
C GLY A 66 12.29 20.09 54.91
N PRO A 67 12.50 18.78 55.14
CA PRO A 67 11.52 17.73 54.85
C PRO A 67 10.28 17.84 55.73
N PHE A 68 9.10 17.56 55.18
CA PHE A 68 7.86 17.56 55.95
C PHE A 68 7.48 16.16 56.40
N GLU A 69 7.32 15.94 57.70
CA GLU A 69 6.54 14.81 58.20
C GLU A 69 5.04 15.17 58.13
N GLY A 70 4.19 14.24 57.69
CA GLY A 70 2.76 14.52 57.40
C GLY A 70 1.94 15.07 58.57
N LYS A 71 2.46 15.01 59.81
CA LYS A 71 1.85 15.64 61.00
C LYS A 71 2.15 17.15 61.09
N ASP A 72 3.29 17.62 60.58
CA ASP A 72 3.72 19.03 60.64
C ASP A 72 3.00 19.92 59.62
N LEU A 73 2.61 19.35 58.48
CA LEU A 73 1.89 20.06 57.42
C LEU A 73 0.44 20.42 57.79
N LYS A 74 -0.23 19.60 58.61
CA LYS A 74 -1.63 19.83 59.02
C LYS A 74 -1.78 20.96 60.05
N ALA A 75 -0.73 21.23 60.83
CA ALA A 75 -0.66 22.29 61.84
C ALA A 75 0.16 23.53 61.38
N ALA A 76 0.55 23.57 60.10
CA ALA A 76 1.41 24.59 59.53
C ALA A 76 0.87 26.02 59.71
N LYS A 77 1.67 26.88 60.36
CA LYS A 77 1.44 28.33 60.49
C LYS A 77 2.27 29.17 59.52
N TRP A 78 3.23 28.55 58.83
CA TRP A 78 4.08 29.22 57.84
C TRP A 78 3.30 29.56 56.56
N ARG A 79 3.79 30.55 55.83
CA ARG A 79 3.26 31.00 54.54
C ARG A 79 3.99 30.35 53.37
N LEU A 80 5.31 30.16 53.49
CA LEU A 80 6.15 29.59 52.44
C LEU A 80 7.05 28.49 52.99
N ALA A 81 7.12 27.39 52.25
CA ALA A 81 8.02 26.29 52.48
C ALA A 81 8.97 26.15 51.30
N VAL A 82 10.26 25.91 51.52
CA VAL A 82 11.24 25.76 50.44
C VAL A 82 12.12 24.51 50.63
N ASN A 83 12.58 23.93 49.53
CA ASN A 83 13.39 22.70 49.50
C ASN A 83 12.77 21.57 50.32
N SER A 84 11.47 21.34 50.11
CA SER A 84 10.67 20.45 50.94
C SER A 84 10.54 19.07 50.33
N LYS A 85 10.43 18.06 51.18
CA LYS A 85 10.12 16.70 50.76
C LYS A 85 8.75 16.30 51.29
N ALA A 86 7.92 15.76 50.41
CA ALA A 86 6.64 15.17 50.74
C ALA A 86 6.71 13.65 50.52
N TYR A 87 6.08 12.90 51.43
CA TYR A 87 6.07 11.44 51.42
C TYR A 87 4.63 10.94 51.48
N ALA A 88 4.30 9.98 50.61
CA ALA A 88 3.00 9.33 50.58
C ALA A 88 3.19 7.85 50.20
N GLU A 89 2.95 6.92 51.13
CA GLU A 89 3.15 5.48 50.94
C GLU A 89 4.49 5.11 50.27
N ASN A 90 4.48 4.83 48.96
CA ASN A 90 5.63 4.48 48.14
C ASN A 90 6.11 5.63 47.23
N LEU A 91 5.67 6.86 47.45
CA LEU A 91 6.00 8.05 46.66
C LEU A 91 6.80 9.05 47.50
N GLU A 92 7.81 9.65 46.87
CA GLU A 92 8.59 10.78 47.42
C GLU A 92 8.63 11.89 46.37
N SER A 93 8.20 13.09 46.74
CA SER A 93 8.40 14.27 45.90
C SER A 93 9.31 15.27 46.61
N ALA A 94 10.39 15.66 45.92
CA ALA A 94 11.18 16.83 46.27
C ALA A 94 10.57 18.05 45.57
N ILE A 95 9.91 18.90 46.36
CA ILE A 95 9.15 20.06 45.91
C ILE A 95 9.99 21.31 46.20
N ASP A 96 10.20 22.13 45.16
CA ASP A 96 11.08 23.28 45.30
C ASP A 96 10.54 24.31 46.30
N ALA A 97 9.24 24.61 46.22
CA ALA A 97 8.54 25.38 47.24
C ALA A 97 7.05 24.99 47.36
N VAL A 98 6.45 25.25 48.52
CA VAL A 98 5.00 25.13 48.75
C VAL A 98 4.50 26.41 49.39
N GLU A 99 3.54 27.05 48.74
CA GLU A 99 2.87 28.23 49.28
C GLU A 99 1.55 27.83 49.98
N ARG A 100 1.33 28.35 51.18
CA ARG A 100 0.08 28.20 51.92
C ARG A 100 -0.77 29.46 51.74
N VAL A 101 -1.84 29.34 50.95
CA VAL A 101 -2.78 30.42 50.66
C VAL A 101 -3.97 30.34 51.63
N PRO A 102 -4.29 31.41 52.39
CA PRO A 102 -5.49 31.45 53.24
C PRO A 102 -6.77 31.28 52.40
N GLY A 103 -7.79 30.63 52.96
CA GLY A 103 -9.07 30.47 52.25
C GLY A 103 -9.80 31.81 52.07
N ASP A 104 -10.34 32.05 50.87
CA ASP A 104 -11.04 33.30 50.49
C ASP A 104 -12.29 33.64 51.31
N THR A 105 -12.74 32.73 52.18
CA THR A 105 -13.97 32.87 52.99
C THR A 105 -13.73 32.34 54.42
N PRO A 106 -14.34 32.95 55.46
CA PRO A 106 -14.25 32.44 56.82
C PRO A 106 -14.74 30.98 56.90
N GLY A 107 -13.86 30.07 57.31
CA GLY A 107 -14.17 28.63 57.44
C GLY A 107 -13.65 27.73 56.30
N LYS A 108 -13.14 28.28 55.18
CA LYS A 108 -12.44 27.47 54.17
C LYS A 108 -11.03 27.10 54.66
N PRO A 109 -10.61 25.82 54.57
CA PRO A 109 -9.27 25.42 54.91
C PRO A 109 -8.24 26.09 53.98
N PRO A 110 -7.01 26.36 54.46
CA PRO A 110 -5.95 26.93 53.64
C PRO A 110 -5.60 25.97 52.49
N GLN A 111 -5.34 26.55 51.31
CA GLN A 111 -4.89 25.82 50.13
C GLN A 111 -3.36 25.75 50.13
N PHE A 112 -2.83 24.60 49.70
CA PHE A 112 -1.40 24.41 49.49
C PHE A 112 -1.12 24.36 48.00
N VAL A 113 -0.19 25.19 47.53
CA VAL A 113 0.16 25.32 46.12
C VAL A 113 1.63 24.93 45.95
N PRO A 114 1.94 23.76 45.36
CA PRO A 114 3.31 23.42 45.01
C PRO A 114 3.82 24.36 43.92
N ILE A 115 5.08 24.75 44.06
CA ILE A 115 5.79 25.63 43.13
C ILE A 115 7.04 24.90 42.65
N ARG A 116 7.25 24.90 41.34
CA ARG A 116 8.39 24.28 40.69
C ARG A 116 9.14 25.28 39.83
N PHE A 117 10.47 25.27 39.89
CA PHE A 117 11.31 26.16 39.10
C PHE A 117 11.86 25.43 37.87
N ILE A 118 11.71 26.05 36.71
CA ILE A 118 12.19 25.49 35.44
C ILE A 118 12.91 26.59 34.65
N PHE A 119 14.22 26.46 34.46
CA PHE A 119 15.02 27.53 33.84
C PHE A 119 14.64 27.82 32.37
N THR A 120 14.00 26.88 31.67
CA THR A 120 13.61 27.04 30.26
C THR A 120 12.41 27.96 30.08
N ASN A 121 12.45 28.84 29.09
CA ASN A 121 11.36 29.71 28.68
C ASN A 121 10.14 28.94 28.16
N LYS A 122 10.35 27.80 27.47
CA LYS A 122 9.25 27.00 26.89
C LYS A 122 8.93 25.77 27.72
N LEU A 123 7.77 25.81 28.36
CA LEU A 123 7.24 24.66 29.10
C LEU A 123 6.58 23.63 28.18
N ASN A 124 6.92 22.36 28.41
CA ASN A 124 6.33 21.22 27.73
C ASN A 124 5.32 20.47 28.64
N ARG A 125 4.75 19.37 28.14
CA ARG A 125 3.76 18.58 28.89
C ARG A 125 4.38 17.79 30.06
N HIS A 126 5.63 17.36 29.93
CA HIS A 126 6.34 16.64 31.00
C HIS A 126 6.53 17.54 32.22
N ASP A 127 6.82 18.82 32.01
CA ASP A 127 6.95 19.81 33.10
C ASP A 127 5.65 19.93 33.91
N LYS A 128 4.50 19.96 33.23
CA LYS A 128 3.17 20.00 33.86
C LYS A 128 2.83 18.70 34.58
N LEU A 129 3.17 17.54 34.00
CA LEU A 129 2.98 16.23 34.62
C LEU A 129 3.81 16.07 35.90
N LEU A 130 5.02 16.63 35.90
CA LEU A 130 5.92 16.54 37.02
C LEU A 130 5.48 17.46 38.18
N LEU A 131 4.95 18.65 37.89
CA LEU A 131 4.22 19.45 38.89
C LEU A 131 2.95 18.73 39.41
N ALA A 132 2.20 18.05 38.52
CA ALA A 132 1.03 17.29 38.93
C ALA A 132 1.40 16.08 39.81
N PHE A 133 2.57 15.47 39.60
CA PHE A 133 3.14 14.48 40.51
C PHE A 133 3.42 15.09 41.89
N ASP A 134 4.04 16.28 41.96
CA ASP A 134 4.27 16.97 43.23
C ASP A 134 2.96 17.27 43.98
N ALA A 135 1.92 17.71 43.26
CA ALA A 135 0.58 17.93 43.81
C ALA A 135 -0.12 16.64 44.28
N LEU A 136 0.07 15.53 43.56
CA LEU A 136 -0.46 14.22 43.95
C LEU A 136 0.17 13.74 45.27
N VAL A 137 1.50 13.79 45.38
CA VAL A 137 2.20 13.39 46.61
C VAL A 137 1.81 14.30 47.79
N LEU A 138 1.66 15.60 47.57
CA LEU A 138 1.13 16.51 48.59
C LEU A 138 -0.30 16.19 48.98
N THR A 139 -1.17 15.86 48.02
CA THR A 139 -2.57 15.53 48.28
C THR A 139 -2.68 14.33 49.22
N GLU A 140 -1.89 13.28 48.96
CA GLU A 140 -1.85 12.07 49.77
C GLU A 140 -1.19 12.32 51.14
N ALA A 141 -0.09 13.08 51.19
CA ALA A 141 0.57 13.44 52.45
C ALA A 141 -0.33 14.30 53.37
N LEU A 142 -1.11 15.22 52.79
CA LEU A 142 -2.02 16.12 53.52
C LEU A 142 -3.36 15.46 53.86
N GLY A 143 -3.78 14.46 53.08
CA GLY A 143 -5.16 13.95 53.08
C GLY A 143 -6.17 15.01 52.63
N ARG A 144 -5.75 15.96 51.78
CA ARG A 144 -6.56 17.08 51.25
C ARG A 144 -6.21 17.32 49.80
N GLU A 145 -7.19 17.62 48.97
CA GLU A 145 -7.01 17.83 47.53
C GLU A 145 -6.17 19.08 47.22
N VAL A 146 -5.17 18.91 46.34
CA VAL A 146 -4.35 19.99 45.77
C VAL A 146 -4.71 20.16 44.29
N ASP A 147 -5.61 21.12 44.03
CA ASP A 147 -6.21 21.36 42.70
C ASP A 147 -5.33 22.11 41.70
N SER A 148 -4.33 22.85 42.19
CA SER A 148 -3.46 23.65 41.35
C SER A 148 -2.04 23.77 41.90
N GLY A 149 -1.08 23.91 40.99
CA GLY A 149 0.31 24.26 41.29
C GLY A 149 0.82 25.36 40.36
N ASN A 150 1.97 25.94 40.70
CA ASN A 150 2.62 26.98 39.91
C ASN A 150 3.95 26.47 39.34
N ILE A 151 4.24 26.81 38.09
CA ILE A 151 5.57 26.66 37.49
C ILE A 151 6.14 28.06 37.30
N ILE A 152 7.26 28.36 37.93
CA ILE A 152 8.02 29.59 37.71
C ILE A 152 9.12 29.27 36.70
N HIS A 153 9.12 29.96 35.56
CA HIS A 153 9.98 29.57 34.45
C HIS A 153 10.54 30.71 33.59
N GLY A 154 11.60 30.38 32.85
CA GLY A 154 12.25 31.26 31.89
C GLY A 154 13.01 32.43 32.51
N ASP A 155 13.61 33.24 31.64
CA ASP A 155 14.54 34.31 32.05
C ASP A 155 13.84 35.41 32.87
N THR A 156 12.53 35.59 32.68
CA THR A 156 11.70 36.57 33.40
C THR A 156 11.06 36.05 34.68
N PHE A 157 11.29 34.77 35.05
CA PHE A 157 10.62 34.11 36.17
C PHE A 157 9.08 34.20 36.07
N ALA A 158 8.54 33.99 34.87
CA ALA A 158 7.11 34.02 34.63
C ALA A 158 6.41 32.88 35.38
N THR A 159 5.25 33.17 35.98
CA THR A 159 4.47 32.18 36.74
C THR A 159 3.33 31.62 35.88
N LEU A 160 3.33 30.32 35.64
CA LEU A 160 2.23 29.58 35.02
C LEU A 160 1.47 28.77 36.07
N ARG A 161 0.18 29.09 36.28
CA ARG A 161 -0.70 28.29 37.12
C ARG A 161 -1.27 27.10 36.33
N VAL A 162 -1.12 25.89 36.86
CA VAL A 162 -1.56 24.64 36.24
C VAL A 162 -2.63 23.98 37.10
N LYS A 163 -3.74 23.56 36.48
CA LYS A 163 -4.78 22.74 37.14
C LYS A 163 -4.31 21.29 37.20
N THR A 164 -3.86 20.85 38.37
CA THR A 164 -3.23 19.54 38.58
C THR A 164 -4.26 18.41 38.64
N SER A 165 -5.48 18.67 39.10
CA SER A 165 -6.58 17.68 39.13
C SER A 165 -6.96 17.16 37.73
N ALA A 166 -6.74 17.95 36.67
CA ALA A 166 -6.99 17.51 35.30
C ALA A 166 -5.98 16.45 34.78
N MET A 167 -4.84 16.28 35.46
CA MET A 167 -3.75 15.39 35.05
C MET A 167 -3.55 14.22 36.02
N GLU A 168 -4.30 14.18 37.12
CA GLU A 168 -4.15 13.19 38.19
C GLU A 168 -4.26 11.74 37.68
N SER A 169 -5.25 11.45 36.84
CA SER A 169 -5.45 10.09 36.29
C SER A 169 -4.24 9.60 35.49
N GLU A 170 -3.59 10.52 34.76
CA GLU A 170 -2.41 10.22 33.96
C GLU A 170 -1.18 10.03 34.84
N VAL A 171 -1.00 10.86 35.87
CA VAL A 171 0.07 10.70 36.86
C VAL A 171 -0.06 9.36 37.57
N ARG A 172 -1.25 9.01 38.09
CA ARG A 172 -1.50 7.71 38.74
C ARG A 172 -1.20 6.52 37.82
N LYS A 173 -1.63 6.60 36.56
CA LYS A 173 -1.30 5.60 35.54
C LYS A 173 0.21 5.48 35.35
N THR A 174 0.90 6.60 35.18
CA THR A 174 2.36 6.64 34.99
C THR A 174 3.10 6.06 36.20
N THR A 175 2.68 6.40 37.41
CA THR A 175 3.22 5.85 38.66
C THR A 175 3.05 4.33 38.74
N ALA A 176 1.90 3.80 38.33
CA ALA A 176 1.66 2.35 38.26
C ALA A 176 2.55 1.66 37.21
N GLU A 177 2.78 2.30 36.06
CA GLU A 177 3.70 1.80 35.04
C GLU A 177 5.15 1.80 35.54
N ILE A 178 5.57 2.85 36.24
CA ILE A 178 6.90 2.91 36.89
C ILE A 178 7.02 1.79 37.92
N ALA A 179 6.04 1.61 38.81
CA ALA A 179 6.07 0.53 39.80
C ALA A 179 6.24 -0.85 39.14
N THR A 180 5.54 -1.08 38.03
CA THR A 180 5.64 -2.31 37.22
C THR A 180 7.03 -2.47 36.61
N LEU A 181 7.58 -1.39 36.03
CA LEU A 181 8.92 -1.36 35.46
C LEU A 181 10.00 -1.68 36.49
N LEU A 182 9.93 -1.07 37.68
CA LEU A 182 10.92 -1.24 38.74
C LEU A 182 10.88 -2.64 39.36
N ALA A 183 9.70 -3.27 39.41
CA ALA A 183 9.54 -4.66 39.85
C ALA A 183 10.04 -5.69 38.83
N GLY A 184 10.15 -5.30 37.55
CA GLY A 184 10.55 -6.15 36.44
C GLY A 184 12.05 -6.34 36.28
N GLN A 185 12.42 -7.01 35.19
CA GLN A 185 13.80 -7.14 34.72
C GLN A 185 14.25 -5.91 33.93
N VAL A 186 15.56 -5.77 33.71
CA VAL A 186 16.16 -4.66 32.94
C VAL A 186 15.46 -4.57 31.58
N PRO A 187 14.82 -3.43 31.23
CA PRO A 187 14.20 -3.27 29.92
C PRO A 187 15.28 -3.24 28.84
N ASP A 188 14.99 -3.80 27.66
CA ASP A 188 15.87 -3.63 26.52
C ASP A 188 15.93 -2.16 26.11
N PRO A 189 17.14 -1.61 25.86
CA PRO A 189 17.29 -0.21 25.57
C PRO A 189 16.66 0.10 24.22
N VAL A 190 15.78 1.08 24.22
CA VAL A 190 15.13 1.58 23.01
C VAL A 190 15.63 3.00 22.78
N LEU A 191 16.36 3.21 21.68
CA LEU A 191 16.82 4.55 21.33
C LEU A 191 15.62 5.45 20.99
N ASN A 192 15.62 6.65 21.58
CA ASN A 192 14.54 7.63 21.49
C ASN A 192 15.08 9.07 21.38
N ARG A 193 14.18 10.05 21.34
CA ARG A 193 14.55 11.47 21.16
C ARG A 193 15.31 12.08 22.34
N HIS A 194 15.25 11.48 23.53
CA HIS A 194 15.97 11.93 24.72
C HIS A 194 17.45 11.50 24.70
N CYS A 195 17.83 10.53 23.86
CA CYS A 195 19.19 10.00 23.82
C CYS A 195 20.31 11.05 23.68
N PRO A 196 20.22 12.12 22.87
CA PRO A 196 21.29 13.12 22.77
C PRO A 196 21.65 13.82 24.10
N GLU A 197 20.67 14.01 24.99
CA GLU A 197 20.81 14.67 26.29
C GLU A 197 20.99 13.66 27.45
N CYS A 198 21.12 12.38 27.12
CA CYS A 198 21.14 11.30 28.10
C CYS A 198 22.58 10.86 28.42
N GLU A 199 22.93 10.82 29.71
CA GLU A 199 24.18 10.24 30.24
C GLU A 199 24.37 8.75 29.92
N PHE A 200 23.29 8.01 29.61
CA PHE A 200 23.36 6.58 29.26
C PHE A 200 23.37 6.32 27.75
N ARG A 201 23.50 7.36 26.92
CA ARG A 201 23.41 7.27 25.46
C ARG A 201 24.35 6.23 24.88
N ASP A 202 25.61 6.27 25.24
CA ASP A 202 26.64 5.44 24.62
C ASP A 202 26.45 3.97 24.99
N ARG A 203 26.14 3.68 26.26
CA ARG A 203 25.75 2.34 26.74
C ARG A 203 24.55 1.80 25.96
N CYS A 204 23.49 2.61 25.84
CA CYS A 204 22.28 2.20 25.13
C CYS A 204 22.54 1.98 23.64
N LYS A 205 23.31 2.86 23.00
CA LYS A 205 23.68 2.76 21.58
C LYS A 205 24.54 1.52 21.31
N GLN A 206 25.53 1.25 22.16
CA GLN A 206 26.37 0.04 22.06
C GLN A 206 25.54 -1.23 22.19
N LYS A 207 24.65 -1.31 23.19
CA LYS A 207 23.76 -2.47 23.35
C LYS A 207 22.80 -2.60 22.15
N ALA A 208 22.20 -1.51 21.66
CA ALA A 208 21.31 -1.55 20.50
C ALA A 208 22.03 -2.03 19.23
N VAL A 209 23.27 -1.59 19.00
CA VAL A 209 24.14 -2.07 17.90
C VAL A 209 24.47 -3.55 18.06
N ALA A 210 24.85 -3.99 19.27
CA ALA A 210 25.19 -5.39 19.54
C ALA A 210 23.98 -6.33 19.34
N THR A 211 22.77 -5.89 19.70
CA THR A 211 21.54 -6.66 19.50
C THR A 211 20.90 -6.45 18.12
N ASP A 212 21.47 -5.58 17.28
CA ASP A 212 20.93 -5.20 15.98
C ASP A 212 19.48 -4.69 16.06
N ASP A 213 19.11 -3.97 17.12
CA ASP A 213 17.71 -3.61 17.42
C ASP A 213 17.15 -2.59 16.42
N LEU A 214 15.86 -2.71 16.11
CA LEU A 214 15.17 -1.83 15.17
C LEU A 214 15.24 -0.35 15.55
N SER A 215 15.40 0.01 16.84
CA SER A 215 15.52 1.39 17.29
C SER A 215 16.76 2.13 16.78
N LEU A 216 17.74 1.42 16.21
CA LEU A 216 18.85 2.02 15.49
C LEU A 216 18.38 2.84 14.28
N LEU A 217 17.31 2.41 13.59
CA LEU A 217 16.78 3.13 12.43
C LEU A 217 16.04 4.40 12.87
N ALA A 218 16.70 5.56 12.74
CA ALA A 218 16.08 6.83 13.09
C ALA A 218 14.82 7.07 12.23
N GLY A 219 13.71 7.37 12.90
CA GLY A 219 12.41 7.59 12.26
C GLY A 219 11.46 6.41 12.31
N ILE A 220 11.89 5.23 12.78
CA ILE A 220 10.95 4.15 13.10
C ILE A 220 10.21 4.44 14.40
N THR A 221 8.89 4.45 14.34
CA THR A 221 8.03 4.68 15.51
C THR A 221 7.92 3.44 16.38
N GLU A 222 7.48 3.61 17.63
CA GLU A 222 7.20 2.48 18.52
C GLU A 222 6.13 1.53 17.94
N ASP A 223 5.09 2.09 17.34
CA ASP A 223 4.04 1.32 16.66
C ASP A 223 4.59 0.50 15.50
N GLU A 224 5.50 1.07 14.69
CA GLU A 224 6.16 0.36 13.60
C GLU A 224 7.05 -0.77 14.11
N ARG A 225 7.84 -0.53 15.17
CA ARG A 225 8.65 -1.59 15.81
C ARG A 225 7.76 -2.72 16.32
N THR A 226 6.68 -2.40 17.04
CA THR A 226 5.71 -3.39 17.54
C THR A 226 5.07 -4.17 16.39
N ARG A 227 4.74 -3.50 15.28
CA ARG A 227 4.24 -4.15 14.07
C ARG A 227 5.24 -5.12 13.45
N TYR A 228 6.53 -4.78 13.40
CA TYR A 228 7.56 -5.71 12.91
C TYR A 228 7.79 -6.88 13.87
N ARG A 229 7.84 -6.61 15.18
CA ARG A 229 7.97 -7.63 16.23
C ARG A 229 6.81 -8.63 16.20
N SER A 230 5.57 -8.17 15.96
CA SER A 230 4.40 -9.04 15.78
C SER A 230 4.50 -10.01 14.60
N LYS A 231 5.43 -9.77 13.67
CA LYS A 231 5.75 -10.62 12.51
C LYS A 231 7.03 -11.44 12.70
N GLY A 232 7.62 -11.44 13.88
CA GLY A 232 8.89 -12.10 14.17
C GLY A 232 10.13 -11.37 13.64
N ILE A 233 10.02 -10.08 13.33
CA ILE A 233 11.15 -9.25 12.88
C ILE A 233 11.57 -8.36 14.05
N PHE A 234 12.72 -8.67 14.64
CA PHE A 234 13.29 -8.02 15.82
C PHE A 234 14.54 -7.22 15.50
N THR A 235 15.24 -7.53 14.40
CA THR A 235 16.53 -6.91 14.07
C THR A 235 16.54 -6.15 12.73
N VAL A 236 17.46 -5.19 12.57
CA VAL A 236 17.66 -4.46 11.31
C VAL A 236 18.06 -5.44 10.20
N THR A 237 18.92 -6.41 10.50
CA THR A 237 19.30 -7.49 9.57
C THR A 237 18.08 -8.28 9.12
N GLN A 238 17.20 -8.72 10.02
CA GLN A 238 15.97 -9.42 9.63
C GLN A 238 15.06 -8.54 8.75
N LEU A 239 14.93 -7.26 9.09
CA LEU A 239 14.14 -6.31 8.34
C LEU A 239 14.67 -6.10 6.90
N SER A 240 16.00 -6.14 6.69
CA SER A 240 16.60 -6.01 5.35
C SER A 240 16.13 -7.08 4.36
N TYR A 241 15.93 -8.33 4.82
CA TYR A 241 15.46 -9.43 3.98
C TYR A 241 14.00 -9.29 3.53
N THR A 242 13.26 -8.36 4.13
CA THR A 242 11.84 -8.14 3.80
C THR A 242 11.64 -7.18 2.64
N PHE A 243 12.68 -6.43 2.23
CA PHE A 243 12.56 -5.52 1.11
C PHE A 243 12.28 -6.29 -0.19
N ARG A 244 11.30 -5.82 -0.94
CA ARG A 244 10.92 -6.36 -2.25
C ARG A 244 10.69 -5.20 -3.21
N PRO A 245 11.43 -5.12 -4.33
CA PRO A 245 11.21 -4.07 -5.32
C PRO A 245 9.77 -4.14 -5.85
N ARG A 246 8.95 -3.14 -5.53
CA ARG A 246 7.59 -3.03 -6.08
C ARG A 246 7.56 -1.89 -7.08
N ARG A 247 7.04 -2.15 -8.29
CA ARG A 247 6.75 -1.08 -9.24
C ARG A 247 5.74 -0.12 -8.64
N THR A 248 6.12 1.15 -8.52
CA THR A 248 5.17 2.20 -8.15
C THR A 248 4.06 2.24 -9.20
N PRO A 249 2.78 2.11 -8.82
CA PRO A 249 1.68 2.08 -9.79
C PRO A 249 1.68 3.35 -10.64
N LYS A 250 1.55 3.23 -11.97
CA LYS A 250 1.53 4.36 -12.93
C LYS A 250 0.46 5.45 -12.63
N ARG A 251 -0.47 5.20 -11.70
CA ARG A 251 -1.55 6.12 -11.30
C ARG A 251 -1.40 6.65 -9.86
N ALA A 252 -0.28 6.40 -9.19
CA ALA A 252 -0.04 6.96 -7.87
C ALA A 252 0.07 8.48 -7.98
N LYS A 253 -0.91 9.21 -7.43
CA LYS A 253 -0.95 10.68 -7.44
C LYS A 253 0.26 11.32 -6.74
N ASN A 254 1.01 10.56 -5.93
CA ASN A 254 2.26 10.96 -5.27
C ASN A 254 3.16 9.72 -5.02
N PRO A 255 4.06 9.34 -5.95
CA PRO A 255 4.94 8.17 -5.83
C PRO A 255 5.94 8.21 -4.66
N GLY A 256 6.26 9.41 -4.14
CA GLY A 256 7.45 9.65 -3.32
C GLY A 256 7.22 9.94 -1.84
N ARG A 257 6.22 9.37 -1.16
CA ARG A 257 6.02 9.64 0.29
C ARG A 257 6.33 8.50 1.24
N LEU A 258 6.42 7.25 0.78
CA LEU A 258 6.70 6.13 1.68
C LEU A 258 8.20 5.82 1.65
N ARG A 259 8.95 6.33 2.64
CA ARG A 259 10.30 5.82 2.90
C ARG A 259 10.18 4.38 3.38
N TYR A 260 11.04 3.48 2.91
CA TYR A 260 11.00 2.06 3.26
C TYR A 260 12.04 1.73 4.34
N PRO A 261 11.65 1.45 5.60
CA PRO A 261 12.60 1.02 6.63
C PRO A 261 13.37 -0.24 6.22
N ALA A 262 12.74 -1.14 5.46
CA ALA A 262 13.40 -2.33 4.92
C ALA A 262 14.48 -2.02 3.87
N LEU A 263 14.32 -0.96 3.07
CA LEU A 263 15.37 -0.53 2.14
C LEU A 263 16.51 0.16 2.88
N GLN A 264 16.20 0.91 3.94
CA GLN A 264 17.23 1.48 4.82
C GLN A 264 18.07 0.38 5.49
N ALA A 265 17.39 -0.64 6.03
CA ALA A 265 18.05 -1.80 6.60
C ALA A 265 18.91 -2.56 5.58
N LEU A 266 18.44 -2.65 4.33
CA LEU A 266 19.20 -3.24 3.23
C LEU A 266 20.44 -2.40 2.88
N ALA A 267 20.32 -1.07 2.84
CA ALA A 267 21.45 -0.16 2.63
C ALA A 267 22.55 -0.41 3.65
N ILE A 268 22.20 -0.46 4.94
CA ILE A 268 23.14 -0.71 6.05
C ILE A 268 23.80 -2.08 5.90
N ARG A 269 23.02 -3.15 5.66
CA ARG A 269 23.56 -4.51 5.54
C ARG A 269 24.53 -4.66 4.37
N GLU A 270 24.21 -4.08 3.22
CA GLU A 270 25.01 -4.22 1.99
C GLU A 270 26.05 -3.10 1.83
N ASN A 271 26.16 -2.17 2.79
CA ASN A 271 26.97 -0.96 2.71
C ASN A 271 26.83 -0.27 1.33
N THR A 272 25.58 -0.09 0.90
CA THR A 272 25.22 0.34 -0.45
C THR A 272 24.25 1.52 -0.39
N VAL A 273 24.53 2.56 -1.17
CA VAL A 273 23.61 3.68 -1.37
C VAL A 273 22.56 3.28 -2.40
N TYR A 274 21.31 3.11 -1.95
CA TYR A 274 20.20 2.81 -2.87
C TYR A 274 19.48 4.08 -3.32
N ILE A 275 19.17 4.12 -4.62
CA ILE A 275 18.40 5.19 -5.24
C ILE A 275 17.02 4.65 -5.64
N ASN A 276 15.97 5.27 -5.11
CA ASN A 276 14.57 4.93 -5.33
C ASN A 276 13.82 6.12 -5.93
N GLY A 277 13.64 6.10 -7.25
CA GLY A 277 13.17 7.25 -8.03
C GLY A 277 14.30 8.23 -8.34
N ASN A 278 13.98 9.51 -8.48
CA ASN A 278 14.94 10.54 -8.86
C ASN A 278 15.01 11.63 -7.80
N ALA A 279 16.15 11.74 -7.12
CA ALA A 279 16.49 12.94 -6.36
C ALA A 279 17.05 13.99 -7.33
N ARG A 280 16.47 15.20 -7.34
CA ARG A 280 17.00 16.34 -8.10
C ARG A 280 17.06 17.55 -7.20
N LEU A 281 18.21 18.21 -7.19
CA LEU A 281 18.38 19.53 -6.61
C LEU A 281 18.33 20.57 -7.73
N PRO A 282 17.72 21.74 -7.53
CA PRO A 282 17.70 22.81 -8.51
C PRO A 282 19.13 23.31 -8.77
N ASP A 283 19.38 23.72 -10.01
CA ASP A 283 20.65 24.31 -10.43
C ASP A 283 20.52 25.83 -10.61
N SER A 284 21.64 26.54 -10.45
CA SER A 284 21.71 28.00 -10.51
C SER A 284 23.16 28.47 -10.61
N LYS A 285 23.38 29.69 -11.13
CA LYS A 285 24.73 30.27 -11.28
C LYS A 285 25.43 30.49 -9.95
N ALA A 286 24.68 30.94 -8.94
CA ALA A 286 25.15 31.06 -7.57
C ALA A 286 24.41 30.06 -6.67
N GLN A 287 25.15 29.34 -5.82
CA GLN A 287 24.58 28.42 -4.85
C GLN A 287 25.00 28.85 -3.45
N VAL A 288 24.04 28.95 -2.55
CA VAL A 288 24.24 29.42 -1.18
C VAL A 288 23.92 28.28 -0.23
N TYR A 289 24.91 27.77 0.48
CA TYR A 289 24.72 26.75 1.51
C TYR A 289 24.58 27.43 2.86
N LEU A 290 23.37 27.39 3.40
CA LEU A 290 22.94 28.16 4.55
C LEU A 290 22.80 27.27 5.78
N ASP A 291 23.37 27.73 6.88
CA ASP A 291 23.14 27.18 8.21
C ASP A 291 22.90 28.33 9.21
N ILE A 292 21.89 28.17 10.08
CA ILE A 292 21.49 29.17 11.07
C ILE A 292 21.54 28.53 12.44
N GLU A 293 22.30 29.15 13.35
CA GLU A 293 22.39 28.74 14.73
C GLU A 293 21.52 29.63 15.62
N GLY A 294 20.87 29.00 16.60
CA GLY A 294 19.97 29.70 17.51
C GLY A 294 19.70 28.92 18.78
N LEU A 295 18.99 29.55 19.72
CA LEU A 295 18.57 28.95 20.97
C LEU A 295 17.07 28.63 20.87
N PRO A 296 16.69 27.34 20.73
CA PRO A 296 15.29 26.95 20.54
C PRO A 296 14.37 27.37 21.69
N ASP A 297 14.91 27.50 22.89
CA ASP A 297 14.17 27.88 24.09
C ASP A 297 13.66 29.34 24.02
N SER A 298 14.50 30.27 23.61
CA SER A 298 14.21 31.71 23.54
C SER A 298 13.77 32.20 22.16
N ASP A 299 13.67 31.30 21.18
CA ASP A 299 13.44 31.61 19.75
C ASP A 299 14.40 32.70 19.24
N SER A 300 15.66 32.68 19.70
CA SER A 300 16.70 33.65 19.31
C SER A 300 17.69 33.03 18.34
N TYR A 301 18.26 33.85 17.47
CA TYR A 301 19.17 33.43 16.40
C TYR A 301 20.45 34.25 16.49
N TYR A 302 21.58 33.61 16.76
CA TYR A 302 22.81 34.35 17.07
C TYR A 302 23.86 34.33 15.96
N LEU A 303 23.72 33.43 14.98
CA LEU A 303 24.71 33.25 13.94
C LEU A 303 24.08 32.71 12.65
N ILE A 304 24.44 33.33 11.53
CA ILE A 304 24.12 32.87 10.18
C ILE A 304 25.41 32.69 9.41
N SER A 305 25.61 31.51 8.82
CA SER A 305 26.67 31.26 7.86
C SER A 305 26.09 30.95 6.49
N ALA A 306 26.72 31.53 5.47
CA ALA A 306 26.38 31.32 4.08
C ALA A 306 27.65 31.10 3.26
N LEU A 307 27.86 29.86 2.83
CA LEU A 307 28.87 29.53 1.83
C LEU A 307 28.29 29.79 0.43
N VAL A 308 28.79 30.81 -0.24
CA VAL A 308 28.39 31.19 -1.59
C VAL A 308 29.39 30.61 -2.59
N VAL A 309 28.88 29.79 -3.51
CA VAL A 309 29.63 29.24 -4.63
C VAL A 309 29.08 29.84 -5.92
N CYS A 310 29.88 30.67 -6.60
CA CYS A 310 29.50 31.34 -7.84
C CYS A 310 30.63 31.19 -8.85
N GLU A 311 30.34 30.64 -10.04
CA GLU A 311 31.33 30.44 -11.12
C GLU A 311 32.63 29.73 -10.68
N GLY A 312 32.53 28.80 -9.72
CA GLY A 312 33.67 28.06 -9.19
C GLY A 312 34.48 28.79 -8.10
N GLN A 313 34.13 30.04 -7.77
CA GLN A 313 34.67 30.76 -6.62
C GLN A 313 33.83 30.54 -5.38
N GLU A 314 34.51 30.34 -4.25
CA GLU A 314 33.90 30.11 -2.95
C GLU A 314 34.15 31.30 -2.04
N THR A 315 33.07 31.86 -1.51
CA THR A 315 33.12 32.98 -0.56
C THR A 315 32.27 32.64 0.64
N PHE A 316 32.82 32.87 1.83
CA PHE A 316 32.13 32.57 3.07
C PHE A 316 31.64 33.87 3.70
N HIS A 317 30.34 33.96 3.98
CA HIS A 317 29.74 35.07 4.70
C HIS A 317 29.26 34.59 6.07
N THR A 318 29.62 35.33 7.11
CA THR A 318 29.24 35.04 8.50
C THR A 318 28.65 36.30 9.10
N PHE A 319 27.44 36.18 9.64
CA PHE A 319 26.70 37.25 10.29
C PHE A 319 26.46 36.85 11.75
N TRP A 320 26.74 37.73 12.68
CA TRP A 320 26.72 37.44 14.11
C TRP A 320 25.89 38.48 14.86
N ALA A 321 25.13 38.04 15.85
CA ALA A 321 24.42 38.89 16.80
C ALA A 321 25.04 38.74 18.20
N ASP A 322 25.52 39.84 18.77
CA ASP A 322 26.02 39.84 20.14
C ASP A 322 24.84 39.76 21.12
N GLN A 323 23.75 40.48 20.84
CA GLN A 323 22.51 40.47 21.62
C GLN A 323 21.27 40.20 20.75
N LYS A 324 20.14 39.85 21.39
CA LYS A 324 18.86 39.61 20.71
C LYS A 324 18.34 40.84 19.94
N SER A 325 18.72 42.05 20.33
CA SER A 325 18.42 43.28 19.60
C SER A 325 19.12 43.38 18.24
N ASP A 326 20.19 42.62 18.03
CA ASP A 326 21.02 42.70 16.82
C ASP A 326 20.53 41.75 15.73
N GLU A 327 19.63 40.82 16.06
CA GLU A 327 19.10 39.83 15.12
C GLU A 327 18.46 40.47 13.87
N PRO A 328 17.62 41.52 13.98
CA PRO A 328 17.08 42.19 12.78
C PRO A 328 18.17 42.73 11.86
N THR A 329 19.24 43.29 12.43
CA THR A 329 20.38 43.80 11.67
C THR A 329 21.16 42.67 11.00
N MET A 330 21.41 41.58 11.73
CA MET A 330 22.07 40.37 11.22
C MET A 330 21.30 39.77 10.03
N PHE A 331 19.98 39.62 10.14
CA PHE A 331 19.13 39.11 9.06
C PHE A 331 19.02 40.10 7.89
N ALA A 332 19.00 41.41 8.14
CA ALA A 332 19.02 42.44 7.10
C ALA A 332 20.31 42.37 6.27
N GLN A 333 21.47 42.31 6.93
CA GLN A 333 22.77 42.16 6.27
C GLN A 333 22.86 40.88 5.45
N PHE A 334 22.36 39.76 5.99
CA PHE A 334 22.26 38.50 5.26
C PHE A 334 21.39 38.64 4.00
N ALA A 335 20.19 39.20 4.14
CA ALA A 335 19.26 39.37 3.02
C ALA A 335 19.86 40.24 1.91
N GLU A 336 20.49 41.35 2.27
CA GLU A 336 21.16 42.24 1.32
C GLU A 336 22.36 41.57 0.63
N ALA A 337 23.16 40.80 1.36
CA ALA A 337 24.32 40.10 0.80
C ALA A 337 23.89 39.05 -0.23
N ILE A 338 22.88 38.23 0.09
CA ILE A 338 22.42 37.15 -0.80
C ILE A 338 21.65 37.70 -2.00
N CYS A 339 20.81 38.73 -1.82
CA CYS A 339 20.03 39.30 -2.91
C CYS A 339 20.86 40.08 -3.96
N LYS A 340 22.14 40.38 -3.67
CA LYS A 340 23.10 40.92 -4.66
C LYS A 340 23.60 39.87 -5.65
N LEU A 341 23.42 38.59 -5.35
CA LEU A 341 23.94 37.51 -6.19
C LEU A 341 23.09 37.35 -7.46
N PRO A 342 23.71 37.14 -8.64
CA PRO A 342 22.99 36.83 -9.86
C PRO A 342 22.45 35.39 -9.78
N ASP A 343 21.19 35.18 -10.17
CA ASP A 343 20.54 33.86 -10.29
C ASP A 343 20.99 32.83 -9.23
N PHE A 344 20.55 33.04 -7.98
CA PHE A 344 20.96 32.23 -6.83
C PHE A 344 19.91 31.18 -6.41
N ARG A 345 20.40 30.09 -5.78
CA ARG A 345 19.58 29.15 -4.99
C ARG A 345 20.16 29.01 -3.59
N VAL A 346 19.27 29.01 -2.59
CA VAL A 346 19.65 28.76 -1.19
C VAL A 346 19.34 27.31 -0.85
N LEU A 347 20.33 26.60 -0.34
CA LEU A 347 20.26 25.20 0.07
C LEU A 347 20.42 25.16 1.59
N HIS A 348 19.54 24.43 2.26
CA HIS A 348 19.58 24.27 3.72
C HIS A 348 19.16 22.85 4.10
N PHE A 349 19.58 22.37 5.29
CA PHE A 349 19.42 20.97 5.69
C PHE A 349 18.34 20.79 6.76
N GLY A 350 17.08 20.76 6.33
CA GLY A 350 15.95 20.58 7.24
C GLY A 350 14.92 21.69 7.10
N GLY A 351 14.02 21.82 8.07
CA GLY A 351 12.98 22.85 8.07
C GLY A 351 13.32 24.09 8.89
N TYR A 352 14.41 24.06 9.65
CA TYR A 352 14.69 25.03 10.71
C TYR A 352 14.99 26.43 10.14
N GLU A 353 15.84 26.52 9.12
CA GLU A 353 16.30 27.78 8.53
C GLU A 353 15.13 28.54 7.89
N ALA A 354 14.25 27.82 7.19
CA ALA A 354 13.05 28.41 6.60
C ALA A 354 12.07 28.94 7.67
N VAL A 355 11.99 28.29 8.84
CA VAL A 355 11.19 28.78 9.97
C VAL A 355 11.85 30.03 10.58
N ALA A 356 13.17 30.04 10.73
CA ALA A 356 13.92 31.20 11.21
C ALA A 356 13.71 32.43 10.32
N LEU A 357 13.91 32.28 9.00
CA LEU A 357 13.69 33.36 8.03
C LEU A 357 12.24 33.89 8.04
N LYS A 358 11.24 33.02 8.14
CA LYS A 358 9.83 33.43 8.22
C LYS A 358 9.50 34.20 9.49
N ARG A 359 10.08 33.81 10.63
CA ARG A 359 9.90 34.52 11.89
C ARG A 359 10.56 35.89 11.86
N MET A 360 11.80 35.93 11.39
CA MET A 360 12.60 37.16 11.35
C MET A 360 12.14 38.16 10.28
N LYS A 361 11.34 37.72 9.31
CA LYS A 361 10.66 38.64 8.37
C LYS A 361 9.88 39.74 9.11
N ALA A 362 9.18 39.41 10.20
CA ALA A 362 8.36 40.39 10.93
C ALA A 362 9.19 41.42 11.71
N THR A 363 10.47 41.15 11.94
CA THR A 363 11.35 42.00 12.77
C THR A 363 12.30 42.87 11.94
N VAL A 364 12.54 42.52 10.67
CA VAL A 364 13.36 43.34 9.75
C VAL A 364 12.55 44.48 9.12
N PRO A 365 13.19 45.57 8.66
CA PRO A 365 12.52 46.67 7.97
C PRO A 365 11.63 46.21 6.80
N GLU A 366 10.44 46.81 6.66
CA GLU A 366 9.45 46.43 5.62
C GLU A 366 10.02 46.45 4.19
N CYS A 367 10.98 47.34 3.91
CA CYS A 367 11.65 47.41 2.61
C CYS A 367 12.44 46.14 2.25
N LEU A 368 12.84 45.32 3.23
CA LEU A 368 13.57 44.06 3.04
C LEU A 368 12.66 42.82 3.05
N HIS A 369 11.36 42.96 3.30
CA HIS A 369 10.42 41.84 3.23
C HIS A 369 10.43 41.14 1.87
N PRO A 370 10.48 41.84 0.72
CA PRO A 370 10.59 41.21 -0.59
C PRO A 370 11.88 40.40 -0.77
N ASN A 371 12.99 40.82 -0.15
CA ASN A 371 14.27 40.12 -0.21
C ASN A 371 14.18 38.76 0.51
N ILE A 372 13.59 38.76 1.72
CA ILE A 372 13.37 37.54 2.49
C ILE A 372 12.40 36.59 1.77
N ASP A 373 11.31 37.12 1.19
CA ASP A 373 10.38 36.32 0.38
C ASP A 373 11.08 35.70 -0.83
N MET A 374 11.92 36.46 -1.53
CA MET A 374 12.71 35.95 -2.65
C MET A 374 13.69 34.85 -2.22
N ILE A 375 14.33 34.98 -1.05
CA ILE A 375 15.20 33.94 -0.48
C ILE A 375 14.38 32.68 -0.16
N LEU A 376 13.22 32.82 0.47
CA LEU A 376 12.34 31.69 0.80
C LEU A 376 11.80 30.98 -0.45
N ASP A 377 11.40 31.72 -1.48
CA ASP A 377 10.94 31.17 -2.76
C ASP A 377 12.07 30.44 -3.51
N ARG A 378 13.33 30.86 -3.26
CA ARG A 378 14.52 30.24 -3.84
C ARG A 378 15.16 29.17 -2.95
N ALA A 379 14.68 28.99 -1.72
CA ALA A 379 15.21 28.04 -0.75
C ALA A 379 14.81 26.59 -1.07
N THR A 380 15.76 25.68 -0.91
CA THR A 380 15.57 24.24 -1.13
C THR A 380 16.03 23.47 0.11
N ASN A 381 15.08 22.77 0.73
CA ASN A 381 15.38 21.82 1.80
C ASN A 381 15.97 20.53 1.19
N VAL A 382 17.28 20.37 1.31
CA VAL A 382 18.04 19.23 0.76
C VAL A 382 17.57 17.92 1.39
N LEU A 383 17.36 17.88 2.71
CA LEU A 383 16.88 16.68 3.41
C LEU A 383 15.54 16.21 2.85
N SER A 384 14.59 17.13 2.63
CA SER A 384 13.28 16.78 2.05
C SER A 384 13.39 16.30 0.60
N ALA A 385 14.35 16.82 -0.17
CA ALA A 385 14.59 16.41 -1.55
C ALA A 385 15.21 15.01 -1.65
N ILE A 386 16.06 14.61 -0.70
CA ILE A 386 16.77 13.32 -0.74
C ILE A 386 16.09 12.21 0.07
N HIS A 387 15.42 12.55 1.18
CA HIS A 387 14.89 11.59 2.15
C HIS A 387 13.94 10.53 1.54
N PRO A 388 13.10 10.81 0.54
CA PRO A 388 12.27 9.79 -0.10
C PRO A 388 13.01 8.90 -1.11
N HIS A 389 14.16 9.37 -1.59
CA HIS A 389 14.80 8.88 -2.82
C HIS A 389 16.15 8.22 -2.60
N VAL A 390 16.92 8.65 -1.59
CA VAL A 390 18.29 8.18 -1.36
C VAL A 390 18.37 7.54 0.01
N TYR A 391 18.91 6.33 0.03
CA TYR A 391 19.07 5.50 1.21
C TYR A 391 20.56 5.28 1.45
N PHE A 392 21.15 6.12 2.28
CA PHE A 392 22.52 5.95 2.76
C PHE A 392 22.61 4.78 3.74
N PRO A 393 23.73 4.05 3.84
CA PRO A 393 23.94 2.98 4.80
C PRO A 393 24.24 3.53 6.20
N THR A 394 23.43 4.47 6.67
CA THR A 394 23.54 5.14 7.98
C THR A 394 22.28 4.88 8.81
N TYR A 395 22.39 5.00 10.14
CA TYR A 395 21.25 4.78 11.03
C TYR A 395 20.26 5.95 11.02
N SER A 396 20.73 7.17 10.77
CA SER A 396 19.90 8.36 10.54
C SER A 396 20.26 9.09 9.25
N ASN A 397 19.43 10.08 8.90
CA ASN A 397 19.69 11.01 7.79
C ASN A 397 20.12 12.38 8.29
N GLY A 398 20.75 12.44 9.47
CA GLY A 398 21.32 13.68 9.95
C GLY A 398 22.48 14.13 9.06
N LEU A 399 22.68 15.45 8.94
CA LEU A 399 23.74 16.08 8.16
C LEU A 399 25.09 15.41 8.44
N LYS A 400 25.43 15.33 9.73
CA LYS A 400 26.68 14.78 10.27
C LYS A 400 26.90 13.30 9.97
N GLU A 401 25.85 12.49 10.05
CA GLU A 401 25.98 11.05 9.80
C GLU A 401 26.18 10.76 8.31
N ILE A 402 25.47 11.49 7.45
CA ILE A 402 25.64 11.36 6.00
C ILE A 402 27.02 11.89 5.57
N GLY A 403 27.43 13.07 6.04
CA GLY A 403 28.73 13.63 5.65
C GLY A 403 29.89 12.78 6.15
N ARG A 404 29.86 12.27 7.38
CA ARG A 404 30.85 11.29 7.89
C ARG A 404 30.91 10.04 7.00
N PHE A 405 29.76 9.48 6.61
CA PHE A 405 29.72 8.33 5.70
C PHE A 405 30.33 8.65 4.32
N LEU A 406 30.11 9.87 3.82
CA LEU A 406 30.70 10.37 2.57
C LEU A 406 32.15 10.86 2.72
N GLY A 407 32.80 10.62 3.86
CA GLY A 407 34.20 10.95 4.11
C GLY A 407 34.48 12.44 4.37
N PHE A 408 33.48 13.24 4.75
CA PHE A 408 33.68 14.63 5.15
C PHE A 408 34.31 14.71 6.54
N GLY A 409 35.47 15.37 6.66
CA GLY A 409 36.14 15.63 7.93
C GLY A 409 35.75 16.99 8.51
N ARG A 410 35.40 17.03 9.80
CA ARG A 410 35.10 18.26 10.55
C ARG A 410 36.31 18.70 11.38
N ALA A 411 36.36 19.97 11.77
CA ALA A 411 37.40 20.45 12.68
C ALA A 411 37.26 19.86 14.09
N ASP A 412 36.02 19.64 14.54
CA ASP A 412 35.68 18.98 15.81
C ASP A 412 34.65 17.87 15.52
N GLU A 413 35.10 16.61 15.55
CA GLU A 413 34.27 15.45 15.20
C GLU A 413 33.19 15.10 16.25
N ASP A 414 33.40 15.54 17.49
CA ASP A 414 32.52 15.27 18.63
C ASP A 414 31.53 16.42 18.90
N ALA A 415 31.66 17.53 18.17
CA ALA A 415 30.76 18.67 18.27
C ALA A 415 29.32 18.31 17.85
N THR A 416 28.34 18.70 18.68
CA THR A 416 26.91 18.49 18.46
C THR A 416 26.15 19.80 18.57
N GLY A 417 24.91 19.87 18.10
CA GLY A 417 24.08 21.07 18.28
C GLY A 417 23.78 21.39 19.76
N LEU A 418 23.89 20.41 20.66
CA LEU A 418 23.80 20.69 22.10
C LEU A 418 25.06 21.39 22.62
N HIS A 419 26.22 21.07 22.04
CA HIS A 419 27.46 21.78 22.37
C HIS A 419 27.41 23.24 21.93
N SER A 420 26.82 23.56 20.76
CA SER A 420 26.69 24.96 20.32
C SER A 420 25.83 25.79 21.27
N ILE A 421 24.79 25.21 21.89
CA ILE A 421 23.99 25.87 22.95
C ILE A 421 24.85 26.18 24.18
N VAL A 422 25.62 25.21 24.67
CA VAL A 422 26.50 25.39 25.83
C VAL A 422 27.56 26.45 25.55
N TRP A 423 28.17 26.42 24.36
CA TRP A 423 29.15 27.42 23.92
C TRP A 423 28.54 28.81 23.82
N ARG A 424 27.34 28.95 23.24
CA ARG A 424 26.68 30.26 23.15
C ARG A 424 26.39 30.83 24.54
N LYS A 425 25.89 30.01 25.46
CA LYS A 425 25.59 30.44 26.83
C LYS A 425 26.84 30.80 27.61
N SER A 426 27.91 30.01 27.48
CA SER A 426 29.21 30.37 28.07
C SER A 426 29.74 31.69 27.51
N TRP A 427 29.58 31.93 26.20
CA TRP A 427 29.99 33.18 25.56
C TRP A 427 29.15 34.38 26.01
N ASP A 428 27.84 34.20 26.24
CA ASP A 428 26.97 35.24 26.81
C ASP A 428 27.45 35.67 28.21
N ASP A 429 28.03 34.75 28.98
CA ASP A 429 28.51 35.01 30.35
C ASP A 429 29.90 35.69 30.39
N ASN A 430 30.82 35.32 29.48
CA ASN A 430 32.24 35.71 29.58
C ASN A 430 32.83 36.41 28.34
N HIS A 431 32.08 36.47 27.23
CA HIS A 431 32.49 37.03 25.94
C HIS A 431 33.84 36.51 25.38
N ASP A 432 34.18 35.25 25.67
CA ASP A 432 35.44 34.63 25.25
C ASP A 432 35.56 34.55 23.70
N PRO A 433 36.57 35.19 23.08
CA PRO A 433 36.76 35.18 21.63
C PRO A 433 37.00 33.77 21.05
N ASP A 434 37.60 32.86 21.82
CA ASP A 434 37.88 31.50 21.35
C ASP A 434 36.59 30.68 21.23
N ILE A 435 35.64 30.88 22.14
CA ILE A 435 34.31 30.26 22.07
C ILE A 435 33.53 30.78 20.85
N LYS A 436 33.60 32.08 20.58
CA LYS A 436 32.99 32.69 19.37
C LYS A 436 33.60 32.12 18.10
N ALA A 437 34.93 32.02 18.03
CA ALA A 437 35.62 31.41 16.89
C ALA A 437 35.22 29.94 16.69
N ARG A 438 35.07 29.18 17.79
CA ARG A 438 34.61 27.78 17.76
C ARG A 438 33.18 27.64 17.23
N LEU A 439 32.26 28.51 17.66
CA LEU A 439 30.87 28.55 17.16
C LEU A 439 30.81 28.88 15.67
N VAL A 440 31.60 29.86 15.24
CA VAL A 440 31.72 30.21 13.82
C VAL A 440 32.24 29.01 13.04
N GLN A 441 33.35 28.39 13.45
CA GLN A 441 33.91 27.23 12.76
C GLN A 441 32.91 26.07 12.66
N TYR A 442 32.18 25.78 13.74
CA TYR A 442 31.17 24.73 13.79
C TYR A 442 30.08 24.93 12.72
N ASN A 443 29.52 26.13 12.65
CA ASN A 443 28.48 26.52 11.70
C ASN A 443 29.01 26.60 10.26
N GLN A 444 30.28 26.98 10.07
CA GLN A 444 30.96 26.90 8.78
C GLN A 444 31.12 25.45 8.29
N ASP A 445 31.46 24.53 9.19
CA ASP A 445 31.57 23.11 8.86
C ASP A 445 30.21 22.53 8.43
N ASP A 446 29.10 22.96 9.05
CA ASP A 446 27.75 22.52 8.62
C ASP A 446 27.41 23.02 7.19
N CYS A 447 27.77 24.25 6.82
CA CYS A 447 27.64 24.74 5.43
C CYS A 447 28.49 23.92 4.44
N ARG A 448 29.74 23.61 4.79
CA ARG A 448 30.65 22.81 3.94
C ARG A 448 30.17 21.37 3.80
N GLU A 449 29.67 20.78 4.87
CA GLU A 449 29.10 19.43 4.90
C GLU A 449 27.83 19.36 4.03
N LEU A 450 26.97 20.38 4.12
CA LEU A 450 25.78 20.49 3.29
C LEU A 450 26.12 20.57 1.80
N ARG A 451 27.18 21.31 1.46
CA ARG A 451 27.69 21.33 0.09
C ARG A 451 28.19 19.97 -0.36
N HIS A 452 29.03 19.31 0.44
CA HIS A 452 29.59 17.99 0.11
C HIS A 452 28.49 16.97 -0.21
N ILE A 453 27.42 16.95 0.60
CA ILE A 453 26.24 16.12 0.35
C ILE A 453 25.52 16.55 -0.94
N SER A 454 25.31 17.85 -1.14
CA SER A 454 24.61 18.37 -2.32
C SER A 454 25.33 18.03 -3.62
N ASP A 455 26.66 18.13 -3.62
CA ASP A 455 27.51 17.79 -4.76
C ASP A 455 27.49 16.28 -5.06
N PHE A 456 27.53 15.44 -4.02
CA PHE A 456 27.32 13.99 -4.17
C PHE A 456 25.96 13.70 -4.82
N ILE A 457 24.88 14.31 -4.35
CA ILE A 457 23.52 14.11 -4.89
C ILE A 457 23.39 14.59 -6.34
N ARG A 458 24.00 15.73 -6.70
CA ARG A 458 24.04 16.20 -8.09
C ARG A 458 24.80 15.22 -8.98
N GLY A 459 25.91 14.65 -8.50
CA GLY A 459 26.64 13.59 -9.18
C GLY A 459 25.78 12.38 -9.52
N LEU A 460 24.86 11.98 -8.63
CA LEU A 460 23.93 10.86 -8.87
C LEU A 460 22.88 11.12 -9.97
N ALA A 461 22.62 12.38 -10.33
CA ALA A 461 21.57 12.78 -11.26
C ALA A 461 22.03 12.90 -12.73
N SER A 462 23.34 12.95 -12.99
CA SER A 462 23.93 13.14 -14.33
C SER A 462 24.02 11.82 -15.12
N PRO A 463 23.28 11.66 -16.24
CA PRO A 463 23.23 10.42 -17.02
C PRO A 463 24.54 10.02 -17.70
N ASP A 464 25.48 10.96 -17.86
CA ASP A 464 26.78 10.75 -18.54
C ASP A 464 27.87 10.18 -17.63
N SER A 465 27.59 9.99 -16.33
CA SER A 465 28.48 9.26 -15.41
C SER A 465 28.20 7.75 -15.45
N GLY A 466 28.30 7.19 -16.66
CA GLY A 466 28.61 5.76 -16.86
C GLY A 466 30.07 5.42 -16.49
N THR A 467 30.82 6.38 -15.94
CA THR A 467 32.02 6.08 -15.16
C THR A 467 31.59 5.30 -13.94
N ALA A 468 31.84 3.99 -13.99
CA ALA A 468 32.05 3.19 -12.79
C ALA A 468 32.86 4.05 -11.80
N PRO A 469 32.46 4.11 -10.50
CA PRO A 469 33.23 4.85 -9.52
C PRO A 469 34.69 4.46 -9.67
N GLY A 470 35.58 5.44 -9.76
CA GLY A 470 37.00 5.18 -9.76
C GLY A 470 37.38 4.30 -8.55
N PRO A 471 38.54 3.62 -8.57
CA PRO A 471 38.94 2.58 -7.61
C PRO A 471 39.03 2.97 -6.12
N GLN A 472 38.44 4.09 -5.68
CA GLN A 472 38.67 4.75 -4.39
C GLN A 472 37.42 5.00 -3.52
N THR A 473 36.21 4.57 -3.92
CA THR A 473 35.02 4.68 -3.04
C THR A 473 34.72 3.37 -2.33
N ALA A 474 34.51 3.43 -1.00
CA ALA A 474 34.37 2.26 -0.13
C ALA A 474 32.96 1.63 -0.09
N PHE A 475 32.03 2.09 -0.93
CA PHE A 475 30.62 1.68 -0.94
C PHE A 475 30.05 1.60 -2.36
N GLN A 476 28.99 0.82 -2.55
CA GLN A 476 28.32 0.67 -3.85
C GLN A 476 27.14 1.64 -4.00
N ILE A 477 26.75 1.95 -5.24
CA ILE A 477 25.55 2.74 -5.57
C ILE A 477 24.67 1.88 -6.48
N THR A 478 23.38 1.75 -6.17
CA THR A 478 22.46 0.90 -6.96
C THR A 478 21.08 1.53 -7.08
N ARG A 479 20.50 1.51 -8.29
CA ARG A 479 19.11 1.93 -8.49
C ARG A 479 18.17 0.77 -8.19
N THR A 480 17.15 1.03 -7.38
CA THR A 480 16.14 0.01 -7.00
C THR A 480 15.36 -0.56 -8.18
N GLU A 481 15.34 0.14 -9.32
CA GLU A 481 14.76 -0.34 -10.58
C GLU A 481 15.57 -1.47 -11.24
N GLU A 482 16.86 -1.55 -10.91
CA GLU A 482 17.80 -2.57 -11.39
C GLU A 482 17.77 -3.83 -10.52
N LEU A 483 17.26 -3.73 -9.28
CA LEU A 483 17.04 -4.88 -8.41
C LEU A 483 16.03 -5.81 -9.06
N ALA A 484 16.52 -6.98 -9.48
CA ALA A 484 15.78 -7.96 -10.27
C ALA A 484 14.39 -8.23 -9.67
N THR A 485 13.37 -8.06 -10.51
CA THR A 485 11.99 -8.46 -10.17
C THR A 485 11.81 -9.95 -10.44
N ASP A 486 11.17 -10.65 -9.51
CA ASP A 486 10.63 -11.98 -9.77
C ASP A 486 9.76 -11.92 -11.02
N ARG A 487 10.14 -12.67 -12.05
CA ARG A 487 9.40 -12.70 -13.31
C ARG A 487 8.05 -13.37 -13.05
N PRO A 488 6.92 -12.72 -13.38
CA PRO A 488 5.63 -13.39 -13.34
C PRO A 488 5.67 -14.68 -14.16
N ARG A 489 5.02 -15.75 -13.68
CA ARG A 489 5.04 -17.07 -14.33
C ARG A 489 4.63 -17.05 -15.82
N TRP A 490 3.83 -16.08 -16.23
CA TRP A 490 3.40 -15.90 -17.63
C TRP A 490 4.47 -15.26 -18.54
N GLU A 491 5.48 -14.58 -17.99
CA GLU A 491 6.61 -14.05 -18.76
C GLU A 491 7.62 -15.14 -19.16
N LEU A 492 7.63 -16.30 -18.50
CA LEU A 492 8.46 -17.45 -18.88
C LEU A 492 8.20 -17.95 -20.31
N PHE A 493 6.99 -17.73 -20.84
CA PHE A 493 6.56 -18.22 -22.15
C PHE A 493 6.43 -17.11 -23.20
N ARG A 494 6.76 -15.86 -22.84
CA ARG A 494 6.86 -14.76 -23.82
C ARG A 494 8.18 -14.91 -24.60
N PRO A 495 8.22 -14.54 -25.89
CA PRO A 495 9.50 -14.37 -26.59
C PRO A 495 10.43 -13.47 -25.76
N LYS A 496 11.56 -14.03 -25.32
CA LYS A 496 12.55 -13.29 -24.54
C LYS A 496 13.23 -12.28 -25.45
N GLU A 497 13.18 -11.01 -25.05
CA GLU A 497 14.02 -9.97 -25.64
C GLU A 497 15.42 -10.14 -25.05
N TYR A 498 16.40 -10.45 -25.89
CA TYR A 498 17.80 -10.62 -25.51
C TYR A 498 18.51 -9.29 -25.72
N ALA A 499 19.28 -8.85 -24.72
CA ALA A 499 20.05 -7.61 -24.81
C ALA A 499 21.20 -7.70 -25.83
N SER A 500 21.75 -8.90 -26.03
CA SER A 500 22.76 -9.18 -27.05
C SER A 500 22.11 -9.90 -28.24
N GLU A 501 22.30 -9.37 -29.43
CA GLU A 501 21.83 -10.00 -30.66
C GLU A 501 22.58 -11.32 -30.94
N ASP A 502 23.82 -11.46 -30.47
CA ASP A 502 24.58 -12.71 -30.56
C ASP A 502 23.99 -13.80 -29.68
N LEU A 503 23.68 -13.49 -28.41
CA LEU A 503 22.99 -14.44 -27.53
C LEU A 503 21.61 -14.81 -28.07
N LYS A 504 20.89 -13.84 -28.64
CA LYS A 504 19.61 -14.08 -29.33
C LYS A 504 19.76 -15.06 -30.49
N LYS A 505 20.79 -14.86 -31.31
CA LYS A 505 21.10 -15.70 -32.47
C LYS A 505 21.49 -17.11 -32.02
N ILE A 506 22.34 -17.24 -31.00
CA ILE A 506 22.74 -18.53 -30.44
C ILE A 506 21.51 -19.30 -29.93
N VAL A 507 20.66 -18.67 -29.13
CA VAL A 507 19.46 -19.34 -28.61
C VAL A 507 18.47 -19.68 -29.72
N LYS A 508 18.28 -18.80 -30.71
CA LYS A 508 17.45 -19.08 -31.90
C LYS A 508 17.98 -20.27 -32.69
N CYS A 509 19.31 -20.40 -32.81
CA CYS A 509 19.94 -21.56 -33.43
C CYS A 509 19.74 -22.83 -32.59
N GLY A 510 19.55 -22.72 -31.28
CA GLY A 510 19.22 -23.84 -30.38
C GLY A 510 17.76 -24.28 -30.41
N TYR A 511 16.86 -23.57 -31.10
CA TYR A 511 15.45 -23.97 -31.19
C TYR A 511 15.30 -25.32 -31.90
N PHE A 512 14.34 -26.10 -31.43
CA PHE A 512 14.09 -27.47 -31.89
C PHE A 512 14.00 -27.57 -33.43
N ASP A 513 13.21 -26.71 -34.06
CA ASP A 513 13.05 -26.70 -35.52
C ASP A 513 14.32 -26.26 -36.23
N TYR A 514 15.01 -25.21 -35.75
CA TYR A 514 16.26 -24.74 -36.37
C TYR A 514 17.34 -25.83 -36.35
N GLN A 515 17.51 -26.49 -35.20
CA GLN A 515 18.44 -27.60 -35.04
C GLN A 515 18.12 -28.70 -36.05
N ARG A 516 16.87 -29.15 -36.14
CA ARG A 516 16.49 -30.22 -37.08
C ARG A 516 16.58 -29.82 -38.55
N GLU A 517 16.19 -28.60 -38.89
CA GLU A 517 16.08 -28.14 -40.28
C GLU A 517 17.39 -27.64 -40.87
N ARG A 518 18.32 -27.15 -40.05
CA ARG A 518 19.57 -26.56 -40.52
C ARG A 518 20.83 -27.20 -39.97
N VAL A 519 20.81 -27.73 -38.74
CA VAL A 519 21.99 -28.34 -38.11
C VAL A 519 21.99 -29.86 -38.36
N PHE A 520 21.08 -30.60 -37.71
CA PHE A 520 20.99 -32.05 -37.82
C PHE A 520 20.62 -32.54 -39.23
N VAL A 521 19.96 -31.73 -40.07
CA VAL A 521 19.71 -32.09 -41.49
C VAL A 521 21.01 -32.34 -42.28
N ARG A 522 22.10 -31.70 -41.86
CA ARG A 522 23.40 -31.76 -42.53
C ARG A 522 24.21 -32.98 -42.09
N THR A 523 24.05 -33.40 -40.84
CA THR A 523 24.79 -34.52 -40.24
C THR A 523 24.03 -35.83 -40.26
N HIS A 524 22.71 -35.80 -40.16
CA HIS A 524 21.86 -36.99 -40.13
C HIS A 524 20.92 -37.05 -41.36
N PRO A 525 21.21 -37.92 -42.35
CA PRO A 525 20.48 -38.01 -43.62
C PRO A 525 18.96 -38.19 -43.46
N GLN A 526 18.52 -38.87 -42.40
CA GLN A 526 17.10 -39.08 -42.08
C GLN A 526 16.31 -37.78 -41.97
N PHE A 527 16.91 -36.69 -41.47
CA PHE A 527 16.21 -35.40 -41.34
C PHE A 527 16.01 -34.69 -42.69
N LYS A 528 16.80 -35.00 -43.74
CA LYS A 528 16.52 -34.52 -45.12
C LYS A 528 15.21 -35.12 -45.64
N THR A 529 14.94 -36.38 -45.31
CA THR A 529 13.71 -37.08 -45.70
C THR A 529 12.50 -36.58 -44.91
N VAL A 530 12.64 -36.39 -43.59
CA VAL A 530 11.58 -35.84 -42.72
C VAL A 530 11.17 -34.43 -43.15
N ASN A 531 12.14 -33.55 -43.47
CA ASN A 531 11.84 -32.19 -43.94
C ASN A 531 11.16 -32.13 -45.31
N LYS A 532 11.47 -33.05 -46.23
CA LYS A 532 10.77 -33.16 -47.53
C LYS A 532 9.29 -33.54 -47.34
N ASN A 533 8.98 -34.36 -46.33
CA ASN A 533 7.62 -34.81 -46.05
C ASN A 533 6.78 -33.76 -45.30
N HIS A 534 7.39 -32.91 -44.47
CA HIS A 534 6.69 -31.86 -43.72
C HIS A 534 6.07 -30.77 -44.60
N ARG A 535 6.52 -30.60 -45.85
CA ARG A 535 6.10 -29.50 -46.75
C ARG A 535 5.04 -29.86 -47.80
N LYS A 536 4.80 -31.14 -48.10
CA LYS A 536 3.76 -31.50 -49.08
C LYS A 536 2.52 -31.96 -48.33
N PHE A 537 1.65 -31.00 -48.00
CA PHE A 537 0.22 -31.24 -47.78
C PHE A 537 -0.30 -32.05 -48.97
N ARG A 538 -0.24 -33.38 -48.87
CA ARG A 538 -0.69 -34.27 -49.95
C ARG A 538 -2.16 -33.97 -50.16
N ARG A 539 -2.49 -33.41 -51.34
CA ARG A 539 -3.85 -33.37 -51.86
C ARG A 539 -4.35 -34.80 -51.87
N THR A 540 -5.06 -35.21 -50.83
CA THR A 540 -5.66 -36.53 -50.74
C THR A 540 -6.68 -36.61 -51.87
N LEU A 541 -6.67 -37.71 -52.63
CA LEU A 541 -7.69 -37.98 -53.64
C LEU A 541 -9.08 -37.83 -52.98
N ILE A 542 -9.88 -36.90 -53.49
CA ILE A 542 -11.20 -36.59 -52.93
C ILE A 542 -12.16 -37.72 -53.31
N ARG A 543 -12.41 -38.65 -52.38
CA ARG A 543 -13.43 -39.69 -52.54
C ARG A 543 -14.80 -39.13 -52.15
N VAL A 544 -15.66 -38.91 -53.14
CA VAL A 544 -17.04 -38.43 -52.94
C VAL A 544 -17.90 -39.55 -52.33
N ASN A 545 -18.61 -39.25 -51.25
CA ASN A 545 -19.53 -40.20 -50.60
C ASN A 545 -20.94 -40.14 -51.18
N LYS A 546 -21.42 -38.94 -51.54
CA LYS A 546 -22.77 -38.73 -52.08
C LYS A 546 -22.73 -37.75 -53.25
N LEU A 547 -23.40 -38.09 -54.35
CA LEU A 547 -23.50 -37.25 -55.54
C LEU A 547 -24.95 -36.78 -55.73
N HIS A 548 -25.17 -35.47 -55.73
CA HIS A 548 -26.46 -34.84 -56.00
C HIS A 548 -26.42 -34.18 -57.38
N ARG A 549 -27.11 -34.76 -58.35
CA ARG A 549 -27.25 -34.19 -59.70
C ARG A 549 -28.60 -33.49 -59.82
N ARG A 550 -28.60 -32.21 -60.17
CA ARG A 550 -29.82 -31.48 -60.53
C ARG A 550 -29.74 -31.00 -61.96
N ALA A 551 -30.56 -31.59 -62.82
CA ALA A 551 -30.72 -31.17 -64.20
C ALA A 551 -32.07 -30.47 -64.37
N ALA A 552 -32.09 -29.35 -65.09
CA ALA A 552 -33.33 -28.77 -65.57
C ALA A 552 -33.82 -29.58 -66.77
N ARG A 553 -35.14 -29.78 -66.86
CA ARG A 553 -35.80 -30.45 -67.99
C ARG A 553 -36.60 -29.49 -68.88
N ILE A 554 -36.85 -28.28 -68.40
CA ILE A 554 -37.65 -27.25 -69.05
C ILE A 554 -37.07 -25.86 -68.75
N CYS A 555 -37.27 -24.92 -69.67
CA CYS A 555 -36.93 -23.51 -69.45
C CYS A 555 -37.88 -22.89 -68.40
N PRO A 556 -37.37 -22.21 -67.35
CA PRO A 556 -38.21 -21.58 -66.33
C PRO A 556 -39.02 -20.40 -66.87
N ARG A 557 -38.60 -19.80 -67.99
CA ARG A 557 -39.23 -18.62 -68.59
C ARG A 557 -40.34 -18.98 -69.58
N CYS A 558 -40.05 -19.81 -70.60
CA CYS A 558 -41.00 -20.16 -71.66
C CYS A 558 -41.52 -21.61 -71.61
N ARG A 559 -41.11 -22.40 -70.60
CA ARG A 559 -41.46 -23.83 -70.42
C ARG A 559 -41.07 -24.77 -71.57
N SER A 560 -40.36 -24.27 -72.59
CA SER A 560 -39.83 -25.06 -73.69
C SER A 560 -38.89 -26.17 -73.19
N LYS A 561 -38.96 -27.34 -73.85
CA LYS A 561 -38.03 -28.46 -73.65
C LYS A 561 -36.73 -28.29 -74.46
N HIS A 562 -36.67 -27.31 -75.36
CA HIS A 562 -35.49 -27.03 -76.19
C HIS A 562 -34.46 -26.20 -75.40
N ILE A 563 -33.76 -26.88 -74.50
CA ILE A 563 -32.70 -26.30 -73.67
C ILE A 563 -31.37 -26.99 -73.98
N THR A 564 -30.35 -26.18 -74.25
CA THR A 564 -28.98 -26.64 -74.47
C THR A 564 -28.24 -26.64 -73.15
N LYS A 565 -27.61 -27.77 -72.82
CA LYS A 565 -26.88 -28.00 -71.57
C LYS A 565 -25.42 -27.58 -71.73
N GLY A 566 -24.98 -26.60 -70.95
CA GLY A 566 -23.59 -26.12 -70.92
C GLY A 566 -22.68 -26.93 -69.99
N ASN A 567 -21.53 -26.36 -69.64
CA ASN A 567 -20.55 -27.01 -68.76
C ASN A 567 -21.11 -27.27 -67.34
N PRO A 568 -20.76 -28.42 -66.72
CA PRO A 568 -21.14 -28.71 -65.34
C PRO A 568 -20.45 -27.73 -64.37
N ILE A 569 -21.22 -27.20 -63.43
CA ILE A 569 -20.72 -26.52 -62.23
C ILE A 569 -20.74 -27.56 -61.10
N THR A 570 -19.59 -27.76 -60.45
CA THR A 570 -19.45 -28.70 -59.34
C THR A 570 -19.09 -27.97 -58.06
N HIS A 571 -19.69 -28.39 -56.95
CA HIS A 571 -19.38 -27.90 -55.61
C HIS A 571 -19.32 -29.08 -54.64
N ASP A 572 -18.26 -29.13 -53.83
CA ASP A 572 -18.05 -30.17 -52.83
C ASP A 572 -18.29 -29.61 -51.43
N LEU A 573 -19.23 -30.21 -50.71
CA LEU A 573 -19.48 -29.96 -49.30
C LEU A 573 -18.74 -30.99 -48.46
N PHE A 574 -17.80 -30.52 -47.63
CA PHE A 574 -17.03 -31.33 -46.69
C PHE A 574 -17.71 -31.27 -45.32
N ASP A 575 -18.12 -32.42 -44.78
CA ASP A 575 -18.81 -32.48 -43.50
C ASP A 575 -18.33 -33.67 -42.64
N LEU A 576 -18.76 -33.69 -41.39
CA LEU A 576 -18.60 -34.82 -40.48
C LEU A 576 -19.97 -35.41 -40.14
N ARG A 577 -20.14 -36.72 -40.39
CA ARG A 577 -21.33 -37.45 -39.95
C ARG A 577 -21.04 -38.20 -38.66
N PHE A 578 -21.87 -37.94 -37.67
CA PHE A 578 -21.80 -38.58 -36.36
C PHE A 578 -22.71 -39.80 -36.30
N SER A 579 -22.21 -40.84 -35.65
CA SER A 579 -22.90 -42.10 -35.37
C SER A 579 -22.55 -42.55 -33.96
N ARG A 580 -23.25 -43.55 -33.42
CA ARG A 580 -22.93 -44.12 -32.09
C ARG A 580 -21.49 -44.64 -31.98
N SER A 581 -20.90 -45.08 -33.10
CA SER A 581 -19.53 -45.59 -33.19
C SER A 581 -18.47 -44.54 -33.51
N GLY A 582 -18.84 -43.25 -33.61
CA GLY A 582 -17.92 -42.14 -33.85
C GLY A 582 -18.28 -41.25 -35.04
N ALA A 583 -17.33 -40.39 -35.42
CA ALA A 583 -17.49 -39.40 -36.49
C ALA A 583 -16.72 -39.82 -37.75
N LYS A 584 -17.32 -39.62 -38.93
CA LYS A 584 -16.70 -39.94 -40.23
C LYS A 584 -16.74 -38.74 -41.17
N LYS A 585 -15.63 -38.51 -41.89
CA LYS A 585 -15.60 -37.57 -43.02
C LYS A 585 -16.62 -37.97 -44.08
N TRP A 586 -17.45 -37.01 -44.48
CA TRP A 586 -18.50 -37.20 -45.47
C TRP A 586 -18.50 -36.08 -46.51
N ILE A 587 -18.25 -36.44 -47.77
CA ILE A 587 -18.16 -35.48 -48.88
C ILE A 587 -19.38 -35.61 -49.78
N THR A 588 -20.15 -34.53 -49.92
CA THR A 588 -21.29 -34.45 -50.84
C THR A 588 -20.96 -33.56 -52.02
N ARG A 589 -20.95 -34.12 -53.23
CA ARG A 589 -20.74 -33.37 -54.48
C ARG A 589 -22.08 -32.98 -55.09
N PHE A 590 -22.29 -31.69 -55.26
CA PHE A 590 -23.42 -31.14 -56.01
C PHE A 590 -22.97 -30.85 -57.44
N VAL A 591 -23.74 -31.33 -58.41
CA VAL A 591 -23.51 -31.07 -59.84
C VAL A 591 -24.76 -30.43 -60.42
N SER A 592 -24.57 -29.22 -60.95
CA SER A 592 -25.58 -28.45 -61.69
C SER A 592 -25.05 -28.05 -63.05
N TRP A 593 -25.91 -27.53 -63.92
CA TRP A 593 -25.51 -27.05 -65.24
C TRP A 593 -26.08 -25.66 -65.49
N LYS A 594 -25.35 -24.88 -66.30
CA LYS A 594 -25.93 -23.71 -66.98
C LYS A 594 -26.68 -24.20 -68.22
N TYR A 595 -27.82 -23.60 -68.49
CA TYR A 595 -28.71 -23.92 -69.60
C TYR A 595 -28.94 -22.67 -70.44
N PHE A 596 -29.11 -22.89 -71.73
CA PHE A 596 -29.53 -21.87 -72.70
C PHE A 596 -30.80 -22.36 -73.39
N CYS A 597 -31.86 -21.57 -73.40
CA CYS A 597 -33.10 -21.93 -74.07
C CYS A 597 -33.09 -21.44 -75.52
N SER A 598 -33.13 -22.33 -76.51
CA SER A 598 -33.11 -21.93 -77.94
C SER A 598 -34.41 -21.30 -78.43
N THR A 599 -35.50 -21.36 -77.65
CA THR A 599 -36.79 -20.75 -78.00
C THR A 599 -36.95 -19.30 -77.52
N CYS A 600 -36.22 -18.87 -76.49
CA CYS A 600 -36.40 -17.54 -75.89
C CYS A 600 -35.09 -16.87 -75.43
N ASP A 601 -33.96 -17.44 -75.84
CA ASP A 601 -32.58 -17.06 -75.52
C ASP A 601 -32.25 -16.85 -74.04
N HIS A 602 -33.12 -17.34 -73.14
CA HIS A 602 -32.92 -17.18 -71.71
C HIS A 602 -31.84 -18.15 -71.19
N GLN A 603 -30.79 -17.58 -70.56
CA GLN A 603 -29.81 -18.34 -69.79
C GLN A 603 -30.25 -18.51 -68.35
N PHE A 604 -30.17 -19.73 -67.84
CA PHE A 604 -30.52 -20.06 -66.45
C PHE A 604 -29.73 -21.26 -65.94
N SER A 605 -29.67 -21.47 -64.63
CA SER A 605 -29.05 -22.66 -64.02
C SER A 605 -30.10 -23.57 -63.39
N SER A 606 -29.81 -24.88 -63.27
CA SER A 606 -30.72 -25.85 -62.62
C SER A 606 -30.93 -25.63 -61.11
N LYS A 607 -30.26 -24.62 -60.53
CA LYS A 607 -30.53 -24.07 -59.19
C LYS A 607 -29.92 -22.67 -59.09
N ASN A 608 -30.53 -21.79 -58.29
CA ASN A 608 -29.84 -20.67 -57.65
C ASN A 608 -28.81 -21.25 -56.66
N ILE A 609 -27.64 -21.65 -57.17
CA ILE A 609 -26.49 -21.88 -56.31
C ILE A 609 -26.04 -20.48 -55.89
N SER A 610 -26.07 -20.21 -54.58
CA SER A 610 -25.46 -18.99 -54.03
C SER A 610 -24.10 -18.80 -54.68
N PRO A 611 -23.73 -17.60 -55.16
CA PRO A 611 -22.42 -17.35 -55.79
C PRO A 611 -21.24 -17.76 -54.88
N TYR A 612 -21.49 -17.94 -53.57
CA TYR A 612 -20.54 -18.45 -52.58
C TYR A 612 -21.12 -19.66 -51.82
N PRO A 613 -21.12 -20.86 -52.41
CA PRO A 613 -21.68 -22.04 -51.76
C PRO A 613 -20.82 -22.49 -50.57
N GLN A 614 -21.44 -22.69 -49.40
CA GLN A 614 -20.76 -23.05 -48.16
C GLN A 614 -19.97 -24.35 -48.32
N LYS A 615 -18.64 -24.27 -48.20
CA LYS A 615 -17.73 -25.41 -48.45
C LYS A 615 -17.76 -26.47 -47.35
N TYR A 616 -18.13 -26.09 -46.13
CA TYR A 616 -18.06 -26.93 -44.94
C TYR A 616 -19.44 -27.07 -44.30
N GLY A 617 -19.84 -28.31 -44.00
CA GLY A 617 -21.15 -28.65 -43.44
C GLY A 617 -21.22 -28.52 -41.91
N HIS A 618 -22.43 -28.50 -41.38
CA HIS A 618 -22.73 -28.19 -39.98
C HIS A 618 -22.07 -29.12 -38.97
N GLY A 619 -21.95 -30.43 -39.27
CA GLY A 619 -21.29 -31.39 -38.38
C GLY A 619 -19.81 -31.07 -38.22
N LEU A 620 -19.13 -30.64 -39.29
CA LEU A 620 -17.75 -30.18 -39.23
C LEU A 620 -17.61 -28.89 -38.41
N LEU A 621 -18.49 -27.90 -38.65
CA LEU A 621 -18.50 -26.65 -37.88
C LEU A 621 -18.68 -26.94 -36.38
N SER A 622 -19.67 -27.77 -36.03
CA SER A 622 -19.98 -28.19 -34.67
C SER A 622 -18.77 -28.82 -33.98
N TRP A 623 -18.08 -29.75 -34.65
CA TRP A 623 -16.88 -30.38 -34.11
C TRP A 623 -15.75 -29.39 -33.84
N CYS A 624 -15.53 -28.42 -34.75
CA CYS A 624 -14.49 -27.42 -34.61
C CYS A 624 -14.73 -26.52 -33.40
N VAL A 625 -15.98 -26.07 -33.22
CA VAL A 625 -16.35 -25.18 -32.12
C VAL A 625 -16.40 -25.90 -30.79
N TYR A 626 -16.96 -27.12 -30.75
CA TYR A 626 -16.91 -27.99 -29.58
C TYR A 626 -15.46 -28.24 -29.12
N SER A 627 -14.58 -28.59 -30.05
CA SER A 627 -13.17 -28.82 -29.77
C SER A 627 -12.47 -27.54 -29.28
N ASN A 628 -12.84 -26.38 -29.83
CA ASN A 628 -12.23 -25.11 -29.44
C ASN A 628 -12.65 -24.63 -28.05
N VAL A 629 -13.96 -24.66 -27.77
CA VAL A 629 -14.55 -24.02 -26.59
C VAL A 629 -14.70 -25.04 -25.46
N SER A 630 -15.38 -26.17 -25.69
CA SER A 630 -15.64 -27.18 -24.65
C SER A 630 -14.39 -28.00 -24.32
N CYS A 631 -13.61 -28.43 -25.33
CA CYS A 631 -12.37 -29.18 -25.09
C CYS A 631 -11.13 -28.29 -24.89
N ALA A 632 -11.30 -26.97 -24.84
CA ALA A 632 -10.23 -25.98 -24.63
C ALA A 632 -9.02 -26.10 -25.60
N LEU A 633 -9.20 -26.62 -26.82
CA LEU A 633 -8.14 -26.65 -27.81
C LEU A 633 -8.03 -25.29 -28.51
N ASN A 634 -6.82 -24.72 -28.62
CA ASN A 634 -6.65 -23.55 -29.49
C ASN A 634 -6.95 -23.90 -30.96
N MET A 635 -7.34 -22.91 -31.77
CA MET A 635 -7.78 -23.15 -33.15
C MET A 635 -6.72 -23.82 -34.04
N SER A 636 -5.43 -23.55 -33.78
CA SER A 636 -4.34 -24.25 -34.49
C SER A 636 -4.34 -25.76 -34.20
N ARG A 637 -4.53 -26.15 -32.93
CA ARG A 637 -4.66 -27.57 -32.53
C ARG A 637 -5.93 -28.21 -33.08
N VAL A 638 -7.05 -27.47 -33.15
CA VAL A 638 -8.28 -27.95 -33.83
C VAL A 638 -8.00 -28.23 -35.31
N GLY A 639 -7.32 -27.32 -36.00
CA GLY A 639 -6.91 -27.51 -37.40
C GLY A 639 -5.99 -28.71 -37.60
N LYS A 640 -5.02 -28.90 -36.70
CA LYS A 640 -4.15 -30.09 -36.70
C LYS A 640 -4.97 -31.37 -36.53
N ALA A 641 -5.85 -31.41 -35.54
CA ALA A 641 -6.68 -32.59 -35.26
C ALA A 641 -7.64 -32.91 -36.42
N LEU A 642 -8.20 -31.91 -37.12
CA LEU A 642 -8.95 -32.14 -38.36
C LEU A 642 -8.11 -32.81 -39.45
N GLY A 643 -6.87 -32.36 -39.60
CA GLY A 643 -5.90 -32.90 -40.55
C GLY A 643 -5.54 -34.34 -40.21
N ASP A 644 -5.17 -34.60 -38.96
CA ASP A 644 -4.67 -35.89 -38.49
C ASP A 644 -5.78 -36.95 -38.44
N VAL A 645 -6.99 -36.59 -37.98
CA VAL A 645 -8.10 -37.55 -37.77
C VAL A 645 -8.94 -37.75 -39.03
N PHE A 646 -9.24 -36.67 -39.76
CA PHE A 646 -10.18 -36.71 -40.90
C PHE A 646 -9.51 -36.48 -42.26
N GLY A 647 -8.25 -36.07 -42.29
CA GLY A 647 -7.58 -35.64 -43.53
C GLY A 647 -8.24 -34.40 -44.13
N ILE A 648 -8.73 -33.48 -43.29
CA ILE A 648 -9.33 -32.21 -43.73
C ILE A 648 -8.41 -31.08 -43.29
N PHE A 649 -7.83 -30.37 -44.26
CA PHE A 649 -6.91 -29.27 -44.00
C PHE A 649 -7.59 -27.95 -44.29
N ILE A 650 -7.78 -27.16 -43.23
CA ILE A 650 -8.36 -25.82 -43.28
C ILE A 650 -7.30 -24.86 -42.78
N ASN A 651 -7.07 -23.76 -43.51
CA ASN A 651 -6.18 -22.70 -43.05
C ASN A 651 -6.78 -22.01 -41.81
N GLU A 652 -5.94 -21.33 -41.05
CA GLU A 652 -6.33 -20.71 -39.79
C GLU A 652 -7.48 -19.68 -39.98
N ASP A 653 -7.40 -18.83 -41.01
CA ASP A 653 -8.48 -17.89 -41.35
C ASP A 653 -9.82 -18.58 -41.62
N GLY A 654 -9.78 -19.76 -42.26
CA GLY A 654 -10.97 -20.56 -42.52
C GLY A 654 -11.60 -21.08 -41.24
N LEU A 655 -10.81 -21.52 -40.27
CA LEU A 655 -11.30 -22.00 -38.97
C LEU A 655 -11.98 -20.89 -38.16
N TYR A 656 -11.40 -19.68 -38.14
CA TYR A 656 -12.05 -18.54 -37.47
C TYR A 656 -13.34 -18.10 -38.16
N ARG A 657 -13.41 -18.17 -39.51
CA ARG A 657 -14.69 -17.94 -40.22
C ARG A 657 -15.75 -18.98 -39.88
N LEU A 658 -15.36 -20.26 -39.77
CA LEU A 658 -16.29 -21.32 -39.36
C LEU A 658 -16.85 -21.08 -37.96
N LYS A 659 -15.98 -20.68 -37.01
CA LYS A 659 -16.41 -20.28 -35.67
C LYS A 659 -17.43 -19.14 -35.73
N ARG A 660 -17.17 -18.10 -36.53
CA ARG A 660 -18.09 -16.96 -36.66
C ARG A 660 -19.47 -17.38 -37.16
N ASN A 661 -19.55 -18.24 -38.16
CA ASN A 661 -20.84 -18.74 -38.65
C ASN A 661 -21.67 -19.43 -37.54
N VAL A 662 -21.00 -20.09 -36.60
CA VAL A 662 -21.67 -20.72 -35.44
C VAL A 662 -22.06 -19.67 -34.40
N VAL A 663 -21.24 -18.63 -34.19
CA VAL A 663 -21.59 -17.49 -33.32
C VAL A 663 -22.86 -16.81 -33.84
N ASP A 664 -22.91 -16.52 -35.15
CA ASP A 664 -24.05 -15.87 -35.79
C ASP A 664 -25.34 -16.70 -35.64
N LEU A 665 -25.23 -18.04 -35.70
CA LEU A 665 -26.34 -18.96 -35.49
C LEU A 665 -26.93 -18.89 -34.06
N TYR A 666 -26.08 -18.66 -33.04
CA TYR A 666 -26.48 -18.67 -31.63
C TYR A 666 -26.66 -17.27 -31.03
N GLN A 667 -26.60 -16.22 -31.83
CA GLN A 667 -26.71 -14.84 -31.35
C GLN A 667 -28.09 -14.57 -30.71
N THR A 668 -29.17 -15.16 -31.26
CA THR A 668 -30.52 -15.05 -30.70
C THR A 668 -30.61 -15.76 -29.35
N LEU A 669 -30.12 -17.01 -29.26
CA LEU A 669 -30.07 -17.76 -28.00
C LEU A 669 -29.30 -17.03 -26.91
N TYR A 670 -28.18 -16.39 -27.28
CA TYR A 670 -27.39 -15.59 -26.36
C TYR A 670 -28.19 -14.42 -25.75
N ALA A 671 -29.05 -13.77 -26.55
CA ALA A 671 -29.95 -12.73 -26.06
C ALA A 671 -31.09 -13.30 -25.20
N GLU A 672 -31.73 -14.40 -25.62
CA GLU A 672 -32.78 -15.08 -24.86
C GLU A 672 -32.30 -15.52 -23.47
N ILE A 673 -31.07 -16.04 -23.37
CA ILE A 673 -30.45 -16.42 -22.09
C ILE A 673 -30.34 -15.21 -21.15
N LEU A 674 -29.90 -14.06 -21.66
CA LEU A 674 -29.80 -12.85 -20.86
C LEU A 674 -31.18 -12.39 -20.37
N GLU A 675 -32.15 -12.28 -21.28
CA GLU A 675 -33.52 -11.87 -20.93
C GLU A 675 -34.13 -12.77 -19.87
N SER A 676 -33.93 -14.09 -20.00
CA SER A 676 -34.39 -15.06 -19.01
C SER A 676 -33.71 -14.89 -17.65
N ILE A 677 -32.38 -14.71 -17.60
CA ILE A 677 -31.66 -14.46 -16.33
C ILE A 677 -32.18 -13.20 -15.63
N LEU A 678 -32.49 -12.13 -16.39
CA LEU A 678 -32.98 -10.88 -15.81
C LEU A 678 -34.38 -11.00 -15.18
N THR A 679 -35.13 -12.07 -15.50
CA THR A 679 -36.44 -12.38 -14.89
C THR A 679 -36.38 -13.38 -13.75
N ASP A 680 -35.23 -14.03 -13.51
CA ASP A 680 -35.07 -15.01 -12.43
C ASP A 680 -35.12 -14.31 -11.05
N LEU A 681 -35.43 -15.05 -9.97
CA LEU A 681 -35.51 -14.49 -8.61
C LEU A 681 -34.14 -14.23 -7.97
N VAL A 682 -33.10 -14.93 -8.45
CA VAL A 682 -31.74 -14.88 -7.89
C VAL A 682 -30.75 -14.78 -9.03
N ILE A 683 -29.94 -13.73 -9.00
CA ILE A 683 -28.83 -13.55 -9.95
C ILE A 683 -27.52 -13.55 -9.18
N HIS A 684 -26.59 -14.33 -9.66
CA HIS A 684 -25.20 -14.35 -9.22
C HIS A 684 -24.35 -13.57 -10.22
N ILE A 685 -23.47 -12.70 -9.74
CA ILE A 685 -22.59 -11.91 -10.62
C ILE A 685 -21.15 -11.90 -10.10
N ASP A 686 -20.20 -11.99 -11.01
CA ASP A 686 -18.77 -11.88 -10.71
C ASP A 686 -18.00 -11.34 -11.93
N GLU A 687 -16.78 -10.86 -11.72
CA GLU A 687 -15.95 -10.30 -12.78
C GLU A 687 -14.47 -10.70 -12.71
N THR A 688 -13.84 -10.75 -13.87
CA THR A 688 -12.42 -11.05 -13.97
C THR A 688 -11.73 -10.24 -15.06
N THR A 689 -10.43 -10.01 -14.89
CA THR A 689 -9.65 -9.20 -15.84
C THR A 689 -9.34 -9.97 -17.13
N VAL A 690 -9.25 -9.27 -18.24
CA VAL A 690 -8.71 -9.81 -19.50
C VAL A 690 -7.71 -8.82 -20.10
N ARG A 691 -6.62 -9.32 -20.69
CA ARG A 691 -5.67 -8.52 -21.46
C ARG A 691 -5.94 -8.72 -22.94
N LEU A 692 -6.46 -7.70 -23.60
CA LEU A 692 -6.49 -7.62 -25.06
C LEU A 692 -5.10 -7.21 -25.59
N ARG A 693 -4.89 -7.30 -26.90
CA ARG A 693 -3.61 -6.94 -27.55
C ARG A 693 -3.08 -5.56 -27.16
N HIS A 694 -3.96 -4.56 -27.06
CA HIS A 694 -3.58 -3.16 -26.84
C HIS A 694 -4.11 -2.57 -25.54
N GLN A 695 -5.01 -3.26 -24.83
CA GLN A 695 -5.66 -2.71 -23.64
C GLN A 695 -6.03 -3.80 -22.64
N LYS A 696 -6.21 -3.39 -21.39
CA LYS A 696 -6.84 -4.22 -20.36
C LYS A 696 -8.34 -3.97 -20.39
N GLY A 697 -9.13 -5.02 -20.21
CA GLY A 697 -10.56 -4.94 -19.98
C GLY A 697 -11.00 -5.98 -18.96
N TYR A 698 -12.29 -6.26 -18.93
CA TYR A 698 -12.90 -7.13 -17.93
C TYR A 698 -14.03 -7.95 -18.57
N VAL A 699 -14.19 -9.18 -18.09
CA VAL A 699 -15.29 -10.08 -18.45
C VAL A 699 -16.12 -10.30 -17.19
N TRP A 700 -17.41 -10.04 -17.32
CA TRP A 700 -18.42 -10.35 -16.30
C TRP A 700 -19.07 -11.66 -16.63
N VAL A 701 -19.48 -12.36 -15.58
CA VAL A 701 -20.38 -13.49 -15.67
C VAL A 701 -21.59 -13.22 -14.81
N MET A 702 -22.77 -13.44 -15.37
CA MET A 702 -24.03 -13.48 -14.65
C MET A 702 -24.60 -14.88 -14.76
N THR A 703 -25.07 -15.42 -13.65
CA THR A 703 -25.64 -16.76 -13.61
C THR A 703 -26.93 -16.77 -12.81
N SER A 704 -27.86 -17.62 -13.20
CA SER A 704 -28.89 -18.11 -12.29
C SER A 704 -28.56 -19.56 -11.91
N MET A 705 -29.53 -20.36 -11.47
CA MET A 705 -29.27 -21.75 -11.07
C MET A 705 -28.92 -22.65 -12.26
N ASP A 706 -29.35 -22.29 -13.47
CA ASP A 706 -29.28 -23.14 -14.64
C ASP A 706 -28.86 -22.40 -15.93
N LYS A 707 -28.61 -21.09 -15.86
CA LYS A 707 -28.24 -20.27 -17.02
C LYS A 707 -26.99 -19.46 -16.70
N VAL A 708 -26.14 -19.28 -17.71
CA VAL A 708 -24.86 -18.57 -17.58
C VAL A 708 -24.68 -17.61 -18.75
N TYR A 709 -24.38 -16.35 -18.47
CA TYR A 709 -24.19 -15.30 -19.45
C TYR A 709 -22.87 -14.56 -19.22
N TYR A 710 -22.02 -14.51 -20.24
CA TYR A 710 -20.75 -13.79 -20.21
C TYR A 710 -20.78 -12.54 -21.09
N PHE A 711 -20.20 -11.44 -20.62
CA PHE A 711 -20.07 -10.23 -21.42
C PHE A 711 -18.82 -9.42 -21.06
N TYR A 712 -18.36 -8.60 -22.00
CA TYR A 712 -17.14 -7.80 -21.88
C TYR A 712 -17.44 -6.32 -21.62
N LYS A 713 -16.60 -5.66 -20.81
CA LYS A 713 -16.52 -4.18 -20.73
C LYS A 713 -15.06 -3.70 -20.72
N PRO A 714 -14.79 -2.52 -21.30
CA PRO A 714 -13.44 -1.95 -21.35
C PRO A 714 -12.94 -1.43 -19.99
N SER A 715 -13.83 -1.02 -19.08
CA SER A 715 -13.49 -0.57 -17.72
C SER A 715 -14.21 -1.41 -16.67
N ARG A 716 -13.70 -1.41 -15.43
CA ARG A 716 -14.36 -2.05 -14.26
C ARG A 716 -15.52 -1.22 -13.71
N GLU A 717 -15.79 -0.05 -14.28
CA GLU A 717 -16.78 0.88 -13.75
C GLU A 717 -18.19 0.28 -13.87
N GLY A 718 -18.94 0.33 -12.77
CA GLY A 718 -20.25 -0.32 -12.66
C GLY A 718 -21.42 0.50 -13.19
N ALA A 719 -21.21 1.60 -13.92
CA ALA A 719 -22.31 2.47 -14.35
C ALA A 719 -23.37 1.70 -15.15
N PHE A 720 -22.93 0.81 -16.04
CA PHE A 720 -23.80 -0.03 -16.87
C PHE A 720 -24.68 -1.00 -16.06
N LEU A 721 -24.32 -1.34 -14.82
CA LEU A 721 -25.08 -2.28 -13.99
C LEU A 721 -26.45 -1.70 -13.63
N LYS A 722 -26.54 -0.38 -13.47
CA LYS A 722 -27.82 0.30 -13.17
C LYS A 722 -28.79 0.19 -14.34
N ASP A 723 -28.29 0.34 -15.55
CA ASP A 723 -29.10 0.22 -16.77
C ASP A 723 -29.51 -1.24 -17.00
N MET A 724 -28.58 -2.17 -16.81
CA MET A 724 -28.77 -3.60 -17.07
C MET A 724 -29.67 -4.29 -16.05
N LEU A 725 -29.51 -3.98 -14.76
CA LEU A 725 -30.29 -4.57 -13.65
C LEU A 725 -31.39 -3.64 -13.15
N GLY A 726 -31.71 -2.54 -13.86
CA GLY A 726 -32.64 -1.52 -13.39
C GLY A 726 -34.08 -2.03 -13.16
N LYS A 727 -34.48 -3.07 -13.88
CA LYS A 727 -35.80 -3.73 -13.76
C LYS A 727 -35.80 -4.98 -12.87
N PHE A 728 -34.62 -5.41 -12.40
CA PHE A 728 -34.49 -6.63 -11.60
C PHE A 728 -34.94 -6.37 -10.16
N SER A 729 -35.89 -7.17 -9.68
CA SER A 729 -36.49 -7.05 -8.34
C SER A 729 -36.15 -8.22 -7.40
N GLY A 730 -35.32 -9.18 -7.85
CA GLY A 730 -34.88 -10.32 -7.06
C GLY A 730 -33.68 -10.01 -6.16
N VAL A 731 -32.98 -11.06 -5.73
CA VAL A 731 -31.77 -10.95 -4.89
C VAL A 731 -30.50 -11.13 -5.72
N LEU A 732 -29.61 -10.15 -5.65
CA LEU A 732 -28.30 -10.19 -6.29
C LEU A 732 -27.25 -10.78 -5.34
N VAL A 733 -26.69 -11.92 -5.70
CA VAL A 733 -25.58 -12.57 -5.00
C VAL A 733 -24.26 -12.12 -5.62
N SER A 734 -23.39 -11.48 -4.84
CA SER A 734 -22.11 -10.95 -5.33
C SER A 734 -21.03 -10.93 -4.26
N ASP A 735 -19.80 -10.64 -4.65
CA ASP A 735 -18.72 -10.35 -3.73
C ASP A 735 -18.87 -8.94 -3.11
N PHE A 736 -17.82 -8.48 -2.42
CA PHE A 736 -17.80 -7.17 -1.76
C PHE A 736 -17.37 -6.03 -2.70
N TYR A 737 -17.47 -6.20 -4.02
CA TYR A 737 -17.18 -5.12 -4.94
C TYR A 737 -18.20 -3.98 -4.82
N THR A 738 -17.68 -2.77 -4.61
CA THR A 738 -18.48 -1.58 -4.26
C THR A 738 -19.40 -1.11 -5.39
N ALA A 739 -19.14 -1.49 -6.64
CA ALA A 739 -20.03 -1.14 -7.76
C ALA A 739 -21.45 -1.70 -7.56
N TYR A 740 -21.57 -2.88 -6.96
CA TYR A 740 -22.85 -3.53 -6.69
C TYR A 740 -23.62 -2.86 -5.55
N ASP A 741 -22.95 -2.15 -4.64
CA ASP A 741 -23.59 -1.56 -3.46
C ASP A 741 -24.65 -0.52 -3.80
N SER A 742 -24.54 0.13 -4.97
CA SER A 742 -25.43 1.19 -5.45
C SER A 742 -26.70 0.71 -6.16
N LEU A 743 -26.85 -0.60 -6.35
CA LEU A 743 -28.02 -1.20 -6.99
C LEU A 743 -29.20 -1.24 -6.01
N LYS A 744 -30.41 -0.98 -6.52
CA LYS A 744 -31.64 -0.88 -5.73
C LYS A 744 -32.23 -2.24 -5.33
N CYS A 745 -31.78 -3.33 -5.92
CA CYS A 745 -32.24 -4.67 -5.58
C CYS A 745 -31.68 -5.15 -4.22
N GLU A 746 -32.35 -6.15 -3.64
CA GLU A 746 -31.83 -6.84 -2.45
C GLU A 746 -30.52 -7.55 -2.79
N GLN A 747 -29.61 -7.63 -1.81
CA GLN A 747 -28.27 -8.15 -2.04
C GLN A 747 -27.88 -9.18 -1.00
N GLN A 748 -27.25 -10.24 -1.48
CA GLN A 748 -26.57 -11.24 -0.66
C GLN A 748 -25.06 -11.20 -0.95
N LYS A 749 -24.26 -10.79 0.04
CA LYS A 749 -22.80 -10.79 -0.08
C LYS A 749 -22.25 -12.19 0.17
N CYS A 750 -21.31 -12.61 -0.66
CA CYS A 750 -20.70 -13.93 -0.60
C CYS A 750 -19.91 -14.11 0.70
N LEU A 751 -20.41 -14.97 1.59
CA LEU A 751 -19.73 -15.25 2.86
C LEU A 751 -18.45 -16.06 2.69
N VAL A 752 -18.31 -16.84 1.61
CA VAL A 752 -17.08 -17.61 1.34
C VAL A 752 -15.89 -16.68 1.11
N HIS A 753 -16.07 -15.58 0.36
CA HIS A 753 -15.03 -14.57 0.21
C HIS A 753 -14.67 -13.91 1.54
N LEU A 754 -15.67 -13.59 2.38
CA LEU A 754 -15.43 -13.02 3.71
C LEU A 754 -14.65 -13.98 4.61
N VAL A 755 -15.01 -15.26 4.63
CA VAL A 755 -14.32 -16.28 5.43
C VAL A 755 -12.87 -16.46 4.96
N ARG A 756 -12.63 -16.51 3.65
CA ARG A 756 -11.27 -16.55 3.08
C ARG A 756 -10.45 -15.32 3.46
N ASP A 757 -11.04 -14.11 3.36
CA ASP A 757 -10.36 -12.87 3.77
C ASP A 757 -9.93 -12.90 5.24
N ILE A 758 -10.84 -13.34 6.14
CA ILE A 758 -10.58 -13.43 7.59
C ILE A 758 -9.48 -14.47 7.87
N ASP A 759 -9.56 -15.64 7.25
CA ASP A 759 -8.57 -16.72 7.43
C ASP A 759 -7.17 -16.29 6.95
N ASP A 760 -7.08 -15.65 5.78
CA ASP A 760 -5.83 -15.09 5.26
C ASP A 760 -5.23 -14.04 6.21
N ASP A 761 -6.06 -13.21 6.84
CA ASP A 761 -5.59 -12.20 7.79
C ASP A 761 -5.23 -12.81 9.15
N LEU A 762 -5.90 -13.88 9.60
CA LEU A 762 -5.48 -14.66 10.77
C LEU A 762 -4.10 -15.27 10.57
N LEU A 763 -3.81 -15.80 9.38
CA LEU A 763 -2.49 -16.34 9.03
C LEU A 763 -1.40 -15.26 9.00
N LYS A 764 -1.74 -14.04 8.56
CA LYS A 764 -0.81 -12.88 8.56
C LYS A 764 -0.60 -12.28 9.95
N HIS A 765 -1.57 -12.43 10.84
CA HIS A 765 -1.61 -11.82 12.17
C HIS A 765 -1.90 -12.88 13.25
N PRO A 766 -1.02 -13.90 13.41
CA PRO A 766 -1.31 -15.07 14.24
C PRO A 766 -1.39 -14.77 15.74
N LEU A 767 -0.95 -13.58 16.21
CA LEU A 767 -1.00 -13.15 17.61
C LEU A 767 -2.15 -12.15 17.90
N ASP A 768 -2.96 -11.81 16.90
CA ASP A 768 -4.10 -10.91 17.08
C ASP A 768 -5.28 -11.64 17.73
N MET A 769 -5.38 -11.53 19.06
CA MET A 769 -6.42 -12.21 19.83
C MET A 769 -7.82 -11.65 19.61
N GLU A 770 -7.94 -10.34 19.29
CA GLU A 770 -9.21 -9.71 18.97
C GLU A 770 -9.78 -10.24 17.65
N LEU A 771 -8.93 -10.35 16.62
CA LEU A 771 -9.32 -10.93 15.32
C LEU A 771 -9.72 -12.41 15.46
N LYS A 772 -8.95 -13.19 16.24
CA LYS A 772 -9.29 -14.59 16.55
C LYS A 772 -10.66 -14.72 17.22
N GLY A 773 -10.92 -13.90 18.23
CA GLY A 773 -12.21 -13.89 18.93
C GLY A 773 -13.38 -13.60 17.99
N MET A 774 -13.26 -12.57 17.13
CA MET A 774 -14.27 -12.24 16.13
C MET A 774 -14.49 -13.38 15.12
N ALA A 775 -13.41 -13.97 14.62
CA ALA A 775 -13.49 -15.08 13.67
C ALA A 775 -14.15 -16.32 14.26
N GLN A 776 -13.86 -16.63 15.53
CA GLN A 776 -14.48 -17.75 16.25
C GLN A 776 -15.98 -17.55 16.47
N GLN A 777 -16.40 -16.33 16.85
CA GLN A 777 -17.82 -16.00 16.99
C GLN A 777 -18.56 -16.13 15.65
N LEU A 778 -18.02 -15.55 14.57
CA LEU A 778 -18.59 -15.68 13.23
C LEU A 778 -18.68 -17.15 12.81
N GLY A 779 -17.59 -17.91 13.00
CA GLY A 779 -17.53 -19.33 12.64
C GLY A 779 -18.58 -20.17 13.37
N THR A 780 -18.87 -19.86 14.63
CA THR A 780 -19.90 -20.53 15.43
C THR A 780 -21.30 -20.28 14.86
N VAL A 781 -21.63 -19.02 14.57
CA VAL A 781 -22.93 -18.65 13.99
C VAL A 781 -23.11 -19.27 12.61
N LEU A 782 -22.10 -19.15 11.74
CA LEU A 782 -22.17 -19.70 10.39
C LEU A 782 -22.31 -21.22 10.39
N ARG A 783 -21.55 -21.94 11.23
CA ARG A 783 -21.64 -23.40 11.31
C ARG A 783 -23.06 -23.87 11.62
N ALA A 784 -23.71 -23.27 12.62
CA ALA A 784 -25.09 -23.61 12.98
C ALA A 784 -26.10 -23.35 11.85
N ILE A 785 -25.89 -22.27 11.08
CA ILE A 785 -26.71 -21.96 9.91
C ILE A 785 -26.50 -23.01 8.82
N ILE A 786 -25.24 -23.29 8.46
CA ILE A 786 -24.90 -24.23 7.39
C ILE A 786 -25.37 -25.65 7.71
N GLU A 787 -25.30 -26.10 8.97
CA GLU A 787 -25.88 -27.39 9.39
C GLU A 787 -27.39 -27.46 9.17
N THR A 788 -28.10 -26.34 9.30
CA THR A 788 -29.54 -26.28 8.98
C THR A 788 -29.77 -26.31 7.47
N VAL A 789 -28.95 -25.59 6.70
CA VAL A 789 -29.01 -25.59 5.23
C VAL A 789 -28.74 -26.98 4.67
N ASP A 790 -27.75 -27.70 5.19
CA ASP A 790 -27.39 -29.06 4.77
C ASP A 790 -28.57 -30.05 4.95
N ARG A 791 -29.29 -29.92 6.07
CA ARG A 791 -30.43 -30.82 6.38
C ARG A 791 -31.74 -30.44 5.70
N ARG A 792 -31.98 -29.15 5.43
CA ARG A 792 -33.31 -28.62 5.06
C ARG A 792 -33.33 -27.80 3.77
N GLY A 793 -32.17 -27.59 3.14
CA GLY A 793 -32.01 -26.70 2.01
C GLY A 793 -32.19 -25.22 2.37
N LEU A 794 -32.28 -24.38 1.35
CA LEU A 794 -32.41 -22.92 1.46
C LEU A 794 -33.87 -22.48 1.65
N GLN A 795 -34.54 -23.05 2.66
CA GLN A 795 -35.93 -22.73 2.99
C GLN A 795 -36.01 -21.71 4.13
N SER A 796 -36.55 -20.52 3.84
CA SER A 796 -36.61 -19.38 4.77
C SER A 796 -37.23 -19.75 6.13
N ARG A 797 -38.31 -20.56 6.14
CA ARG A 797 -38.97 -21.04 7.37
C ARG A 797 -38.04 -21.70 8.39
N TYR A 798 -36.99 -22.41 7.94
CA TYR A 798 -36.03 -23.07 8.83
C TYR A 798 -34.83 -22.19 9.15
N LEU A 799 -34.49 -21.25 8.25
CA LEU A 799 -33.35 -20.36 8.41
C LEU A 799 -33.67 -19.14 9.29
N HIS A 800 -34.94 -18.73 9.36
CA HIS A 800 -35.39 -17.58 10.14
C HIS A 800 -35.05 -17.68 11.64
N LYS A 801 -34.99 -18.90 12.19
CA LYS A 801 -34.59 -19.16 13.59
C LYS A 801 -33.19 -18.63 13.93
N HIS A 802 -32.31 -18.49 12.93
CA HIS A 802 -30.93 -18.04 13.13
C HIS A 802 -30.79 -16.51 13.16
N LYS A 803 -31.83 -15.75 12.82
CA LYS A 803 -31.77 -14.28 12.76
C LYS A 803 -31.41 -13.67 14.11
N GLN A 804 -31.95 -14.21 15.20
CA GLN A 804 -31.63 -13.73 16.54
C GLN A 804 -30.15 -13.95 16.91
N ALA A 805 -29.55 -15.07 16.48
CA ALA A 805 -28.13 -15.35 16.71
C ALA A 805 -27.24 -14.41 15.87
N VAL A 806 -27.61 -14.17 14.61
CA VAL A 806 -26.92 -13.22 13.73
C VAL A 806 -27.03 -11.79 14.27
N GLY A 807 -28.21 -11.37 14.72
CA GLY A 807 -28.41 -10.04 15.33
C GLY A 807 -27.50 -9.81 16.53
N ARG A 808 -27.49 -10.76 17.49
CA ARG A 808 -26.59 -10.72 18.65
C ARG A 808 -25.11 -10.67 18.26
N PHE A 809 -24.70 -11.40 17.23
CA PHE A 809 -23.33 -11.35 16.73
C PHE A 809 -22.98 -9.96 16.14
N LEU A 810 -23.84 -9.41 15.29
CA LEU A 810 -23.61 -8.09 14.68
C LEU A 810 -23.59 -6.97 15.73
N GLU A 811 -24.45 -7.03 16.74
CA GLU A 811 -24.46 -6.11 17.88
C GLU A 811 -23.19 -6.23 18.72
N SER A 812 -22.75 -7.45 19.04
CA SER A 812 -21.51 -7.70 19.78
C SER A 812 -20.30 -7.09 19.06
N VAL A 813 -20.16 -7.34 17.75
CA VAL A 813 -19.09 -6.75 16.93
C VAL A 813 -19.19 -5.22 16.86
N ALA A 814 -20.40 -4.66 16.84
CA ALA A 814 -20.60 -3.22 16.81
C ALA A 814 -20.22 -2.54 18.15
N SER A 815 -20.51 -3.19 19.27
CA SER A 815 -20.31 -2.66 20.63
C SER A 815 -18.86 -2.70 21.13
N ASN A 816 -18.04 -3.63 20.65
CA ASN A 816 -16.65 -3.75 21.08
C ASN A 816 -15.77 -2.65 20.49
N GLU A 817 -15.08 -1.90 21.36
CA GLU A 817 -13.92 -1.11 20.97
C GLU A 817 -12.73 -2.04 20.77
N LEU A 818 -12.20 -2.05 19.55
CA LEU A 818 -11.12 -2.95 19.13
C LEU A 818 -9.85 -2.14 18.97
N SER A 819 -8.79 -2.56 19.66
CA SER A 819 -7.46 -1.95 19.57
C SER A 819 -6.74 -2.37 18.28
N SER A 820 -7.05 -3.55 17.74
CA SER A 820 -6.46 -4.06 16.52
C SER A 820 -6.96 -3.29 15.28
N PRO A 821 -6.05 -2.72 14.46
CA PRO A 821 -6.42 -2.08 13.20
C PRO A 821 -7.11 -3.03 12.21
N VAL A 822 -6.76 -4.32 12.25
CA VAL A 822 -7.31 -5.35 11.35
C VAL A 822 -8.72 -5.73 11.81
N ALA A 823 -8.90 -6.02 13.10
CA ALA A 823 -10.21 -6.29 13.68
C ALA A 823 -11.15 -5.08 13.51
N GLY A 824 -10.65 -3.86 13.72
CA GLY A 824 -11.39 -2.62 13.47
C GLY A 824 -11.86 -2.45 12.01
N ARG A 825 -11.10 -2.96 11.02
CA ARG A 825 -11.53 -2.97 9.61
C ARG A 825 -12.71 -3.93 9.38
N TYR A 826 -12.66 -5.12 9.97
CA TYR A 826 -13.77 -6.08 9.88
C TYR A 826 -15.02 -5.56 10.58
N ARG A 827 -14.88 -4.93 11.76
CA ARG A 827 -16.00 -4.22 12.43
C ARG A 827 -16.70 -3.23 11.50
N LYS A 828 -15.94 -2.35 10.82
CA LYS A 828 -16.50 -1.41 9.84
C LYS A 828 -17.20 -2.12 8.67
N ARG A 829 -16.66 -3.25 8.20
CA ARG A 829 -17.27 -4.06 7.12
C ARG A 829 -18.59 -4.71 7.57
N PHE A 830 -18.66 -5.24 8.79
CA PHE A 830 -19.89 -5.77 9.38
C PHE A 830 -20.93 -4.67 9.61
N GLN A 831 -20.52 -3.48 10.06
CA GLN A 831 -21.43 -2.32 10.18
C GLN A 831 -22.00 -1.88 8.82
N LYS A 832 -21.16 -1.80 7.78
CA LYS A 832 -21.58 -1.36 6.45
C LYS A 832 -22.47 -2.38 5.73
N SER A 833 -22.12 -3.67 5.81
CA SER A 833 -22.68 -4.70 4.92
C SER A 833 -23.31 -5.88 5.66
N GLY A 834 -23.35 -5.89 7.00
CA GLY A 834 -23.85 -7.00 7.81
C GLY A 834 -25.26 -7.45 7.44
N LYS A 835 -26.19 -6.52 7.24
CA LYS A 835 -27.56 -6.87 6.77
C LYS A 835 -27.53 -7.62 5.42
N LYS A 836 -26.71 -7.13 4.47
CA LYS A 836 -26.54 -7.74 3.13
C LYS A 836 -25.79 -9.08 3.17
N MET A 837 -25.13 -9.43 4.27
CA MET A 837 -24.41 -10.71 4.42
C MET A 837 -25.34 -11.87 4.79
N PHE A 838 -26.54 -11.60 5.30
CA PHE A 838 -27.47 -12.60 5.82
C PHE A 838 -28.87 -12.54 5.21
N THR A 839 -29.03 -11.84 4.09
CA THR A 839 -30.28 -11.75 3.30
C THR A 839 -30.85 -13.13 2.95
N PHE A 840 -29.99 -14.13 2.74
CA PHE A 840 -30.40 -15.51 2.46
C PHE A 840 -31.24 -16.18 3.57
N LEU A 841 -31.26 -15.61 4.79
CA LEU A 841 -32.15 -16.09 5.85
C LEU A 841 -33.61 -15.70 5.62
N ASP A 842 -33.85 -14.65 4.82
CA ASP A 842 -35.17 -14.06 4.56
C ASP A 842 -35.77 -14.46 3.22
N HIS A 843 -34.94 -14.91 2.27
CA HIS A 843 -35.36 -15.21 0.91
C HIS A 843 -35.14 -16.70 0.58
N GLU A 844 -36.19 -17.35 0.10
CA GLU A 844 -36.14 -18.75 -0.30
C GLU A 844 -35.25 -18.95 -1.54
N GLY A 845 -34.43 -20.00 -1.53
CA GLY A 845 -33.55 -20.35 -2.66
C GLY A 845 -32.32 -19.46 -2.84
N VAL A 846 -32.13 -18.41 -2.02
CA VAL A 846 -30.92 -17.57 -2.06
C VAL A 846 -29.78 -18.26 -1.31
N PRO A 847 -28.60 -18.47 -1.92
CA PRO A 847 -27.46 -19.07 -1.24
C PRO A 847 -26.59 -18.04 -0.51
N TRP A 848 -25.88 -18.47 0.54
CA TRP A 848 -24.92 -17.64 1.28
C TRP A 848 -23.60 -17.37 0.54
N ASN A 849 -23.40 -18.01 -0.62
CA ASN A 849 -22.18 -18.01 -1.39
C ASN A 849 -22.45 -17.69 -2.86
N ASN A 850 -21.43 -17.22 -3.57
CA ASN A 850 -21.50 -16.88 -4.99
C ASN A 850 -20.89 -17.99 -5.88
N ASN A 851 -21.04 -19.26 -5.48
CA ASN A 851 -20.34 -20.37 -6.13
C ASN A 851 -20.76 -20.56 -7.59
N ASN A 852 -21.98 -20.22 -7.99
CA ASN A 852 -22.43 -20.36 -9.38
C ASN A 852 -21.64 -19.45 -10.32
N ALA A 853 -21.50 -18.16 -9.97
CA ALA A 853 -20.67 -17.23 -10.73
C ALA A 853 -19.18 -17.59 -10.63
N GLU A 854 -18.67 -17.96 -9.44
CA GLU A 854 -17.27 -18.41 -9.26
C GLU A 854 -16.97 -19.70 -10.05
N HIS A 855 -17.94 -20.60 -10.21
CA HIS A 855 -17.80 -21.80 -11.02
C HIS A 855 -17.75 -21.45 -12.50
N ALA A 856 -18.72 -20.68 -12.99
CA ALA A 856 -18.76 -20.25 -14.38
C ALA A 856 -17.48 -19.45 -14.76
N ILE A 857 -17.05 -18.51 -13.92
CA ILE A 857 -15.86 -17.69 -14.22
C ILE A 857 -14.58 -18.53 -14.42
N LYS A 858 -14.49 -19.74 -13.86
CA LYS A 858 -13.36 -20.66 -14.06
C LYS A 858 -13.19 -21.08 -15.52
N ARG A 859 -14.27 -21.24 -16.29
CA ARG A 859 -14.15 -21.54 -17.74
C ARG A 859 -13.35 -20.46 -18.43
N PHE A 860 -13.75 -19.20 -18.24
CA PHE A 860 -13.03 -18.08 -18.84
C PHE A 860 -11.62 -17.93 -18.25
N ALA A 861 -11.44 -18.11 -16.94
CA ALA A 861 -10.13 -18.03 -16.30
C ALA A 861 -9.15 -19.08 -16.86
N ASN A 862 -9.61 -20.30 -17.15
CA ASN A 862 -8.82 -21.35 -17.80
C ASN A 862 -8.47 -20.98 -19.24
N TYR A 863 -9.44 -20.51 -20.02
CA TYR A 863 -9.21 -20.05 -21.39
C TYR A 863 -8.20 -18.87 -21.45
N ARG A 864 -8.30 -17.95 -20.49
CA ARG A 864 -7.41 -16.79 -20.36
C ARG A 864 -5.94 -17.20 -20.16
N ARG A 865 -5.65 -18.29 -19.43
CA ARG A 865 -4.26 -18.70 -19.12
C ARG A 865 -3.39 -18.84 -20.38
N ASP A 866 -3.96 -19.32 -21.47
CA ASP A 866 -3.22 -19.58 -22.72
C ASP A 866 -3.37 -18.49 -23.78
N ALA A 867 -4.37 -17.61 -23.63
CA ALA A 867 -4.79 -16.69 -24.68
C ALA A 867 -4.68 -15.20 -24.31
N ASP A 868 -4.35 -14.87 -23.05
CA ASP A 868 -4.20 -13.48 -22.62
C ASP A 868 -3.16 -12.72 -23.46
N GLY A 869 -3.46 -11.47 -23.81
CA GLY A 869 -2.66 -10.63 -24.70
C GLY A 869 -2.82 -10.92 -26.20
N ARG A 870 -3.57 -11.97 -26.59
CA ARG A 870 -3.78 -12.34 -28.00
C ARG A 870 -5.15 -11.93 -28.54
N PHE A 871 -6.11 -11.70 -27.66
CA PHE A 871 -7.49 -11.31 -28.01
C PHE A 871 -7.58 -9.95 -28.67
N THR A 872 -8.39 -9.86 -29.72
CA THR A 872 -9.10 -8.62 -30.06
C THR A 872 -10.47 -8.63 -29.38
N GLU A 873 -11.07 -7.46 -29.20
CA GLU A 873 -12.42 -7.34 -28.61
C GLU A 873 -13.44 -8.21 -29.35
N ARG A 874 -13.43 -8.18 -30.69
CA ARG A 874 -14.29 -9.05 -31.51
C ARG A 874 -14.10 -10.54 -31.22
N THR A 875 -12.85 -11.02 -31.20
CA THR A 875 -12.58 -12.46 -30.97
C THR A 875 -12.95 -12.90 -29.55
N LEU A 876 -12.88 -11.98 -28.59
CA LEU A 876 -13.34 -12.22 -27.23
C LEU A 876 -14.87 -12.33 -27.22
N GLN A 877 -15.59 -11.38 -27.81
CA GLN A 877 -17.06 -11.43 -27.92
C GLN A 877 -17.55 -12.72 -28.59
N GLU A 878 -16.94 -13.12 -29.72
CA GLU A 878 -17.21 -14.40 -30.40
C GLU A 878 -17.04 -15.62 -29.47
N TYR A 879 -16.05 -15.59 -28.56
CA TYR A 879 -15.88 -16.64 -27.56
C TYR A 879 -16.95 -16.57 -26.45
N LEU A 880 -17.28 -15.38 -25.95
CA LEU A 880 -18.25 -15.21 -24.85
C LEU A 880 -19.67 -15.65 -25.25
N VAL A 881 -20.07 -15.44 -26.51
CA VAL A 881 -21.34 -15.95 -27.04
C VAL A 881 -21.41 -17.47 -26.94
N LEU A 882 -20.38 -18.16 -27.43
CA LEU A 882 -20.33 -19.62 -27.40
C LEU A 882 -20.18 -20.15 -25.96
N ALA A 883 -19.36 -19.48 -25.14
CA ALA A 883 -19.17 -19.86 -23.75
C ALA A 883 -20.48 -19.76 -22.94
N THR A 884 -21.31 -18.75 -23.21
CA THR A 884 -22.65 -18.55 -22.62
C THR A 884 -23.57 -19.73 -22.93
N VAL A 885 -23.70 -20.07 -24.22
CA VAL A 885 -24.55 -21.18 -24.65
C VAL A 885 -24.05 -22.52 -24.08
N PHE A 886 -22.75 -22.77 -24.18
CA PHE A 886 -22.19 -24.06 -23.80
C PHE A 886 -22.15 -24.26 -22.29
N GLU A 887 -21.91 -23.22 -21.48
CA GLU A 887 -22.05 -23.34 -20.02
C GLU A 887 -23.50 -23.54 -19.63
N THR A 888 -24.44 -22.88 -20.32
CA THR A 888 -25.87 -23.12 -20.08
C THR A 888 -26.25 -24.56 -20.40
N CYS A 889 -25.70 -25.17 -21.45
CA CYS A 889 -25.84 -26.61 -21.68
C CYS A 889 -25.25 -27.44 -20.52
N GLU A 890 -24.04 -27.14 -20.07
CA GLU A 890 -23.37 -27.88 -18.99
C GLU A 890 -24.10 -27.77 -17.65
N PHE A 891 -24.62 -26.58 -17.30
CA PHE A 891 -25.46 -26.36 -16.11
C PHE A 891 -26.75 -27.18 -16.14
N ASN A 892 -27.25 -27.50 -17.35
CA ASN A 892 -28.45 -28.33 -17.56
C ASN A 892 -28.13 -29.78 -17.90
N ASN A 893 -26.86 -30.21 -17.77
CA ASN A 893 -26.41 -31.55 -18.12
C ASN A 893 -26.74 -31.97 -19.57
N VAL A 894 -26.77 -31.01 -20.50
CA VAL A 894 -26.95 -31.24 -21.94
C VAL A 894 -25.59 -31.38 -22.60
N ASN A 895 -25.38 -32.46 -23.35
CA ASN A 895 -24.14 -32.65 -24.10
C ASN A 895 -23.98 -31.57 -25.17
N VAL A 896 -22.95 -30.74 -25.05
CA VAL A 896 -22.72 -29.59 -25.95
C VAL A 896 -22.59 -30.01 -27.42
N LEU A 897 -21.95 -31.14 -27.71
CA LEU A 897 -21.80 -31.61 -29.09
C LEU A 897 -23.15 -32.07 -29.67
N GLU A 898 -23.97 -32.78 -28.90
CA GLU A 898 -25.31 -33.17 -29.33
C GLU A 898 -26.21 -31.95 -29.53
N PHE A 899 -26.15 -30.97 -28.63
CA PHE A 899 -26.83 -29.69 -28.77
C PHE A 899 -26.42 -28.99 -30.08
N LEU A 900 -25.12 -28.86 -30.34
CA LEU A 900 -24.64 -28.26 -31.59
C LEU A 900 -25.17 -29.02 -32.82
N LEU A 901 -25.12 -30.35 -32.81
CA LEU A 901 -25.56 -31.18 -33.95
C LEU A 901 -27.08 -31.11 -34.19
N SER A 902 -27.87 -30.85 -33.15
CA SER A 902 -29.32 -30.70 -33.24
C SER A 902 -29.78 -29.46 -34.04
N GLN A 903 -28.92 -28.43 -34.13
CA GLN A 903 -29.26 -27.10 -34.67
C GLN A 903 -30.38 -26.38 -33.91
N GLU A 904 -30.66 -26.76 -32.67
CA GLU A 904 -31.56 -26.01 -31.79
C GLU A 904 -30.97 -24.64 -31.46
N THR A 905 -31.71 -23.56 -31.70
CA THR A 905 -31.21 -22.18 -31.52
C THR A 905 -32.03 -21.37 -30.49
N THR A 906 -32.84 -22.04 -29.68
CA THR A 906 -33.74 -21.40 -28.71
C THR A 906 -33.51 -21.93 -27.30
N LEU A 907 -33.80 -21.13 -26.29
CA LEU A 907 -33.66 -21.53 -24.90
C LEU A 907 -34.64 -22.65 -24.55
N GLU A 908 -35.87 -22.60 -25.06
CA GLU A 908 -36.85 -23.67 -24.90
C GLU A 908 -36.34 -25.00 -25.48
N GLY A 909 -35.72 -24.96 -26.67
CA GLY A 909 -35.11 -26.14 -27.29
C GLY A 909 -34.01 -26.74 -26.42
N LEU A 910 -33.12 -25.91 -25.87
CA LEU A 910 -32.06 -26.34 -24.94
C LEU A 910 -32.66 -27.00 -23.68
N LEU A 911 -33.64 -26.37 -23.04
CA LEU A 911 -34.27 -26.89 -21.83
C LEU A 911 -35.07 -28.18 -22.10
N ARG A 912 -35.67 -28.32 -23.29
CA ARG A 912 -36.31 -29.57 -23.74
C ARG A 912 -35.28 -30.69 -23.87
N MET A 913 -34.09 -30.42 -24.41
CA MET A 913 -32.99 -31.38 -24.46
C MET A 913 -32.49 -31.79 -23.06
N ALA A 914 -32.63 -30.92 -22.07
CA ALA A 914 -32.37 -31.22 -20.67
C ALA A 914 -33.47 -32.08 -19.99
N GLY A 915 -34.51 -32.48 -20.72
CA GLY A 915 -35.63 -33.27 -20.21
C GLY A 915 -36.69 -32.47 -19.45
N ARG A 916 -36.67 -31.13 -19.53
CA ARG A 916 -37.70 -30.29 -18.90
C ARG A 916 -38.95 -30.25 -19.77
N LYS A 917 -40.12 -30.48 -19.18
CA LYS A 917 -41.41 -30.37 -19.87
C LYS A 917 -41.67 -28.90 -20.22
N SER A 918 -42.05 -28.63 -21.47
CA SER A 918 -42.57 -27.31 -21.87
C SER A 918 -43.74 -26.98 -20.94
N LEU A 919 -43.59 -25.92 -20.15
CA LEU A 919 -44.71 -25.30 -19.45
C LEU A 919 -45.55 -24.64 -20.54
N HIS A 920 -46.44 -25.41 -21.17
CA HIS A 920 -47.55 -24.80 -21.88
C HIS A 920 -48.30 -23.94 -20.87
N LEU A 921 -48.14 -22.62 -21.02
CA LEU A 921 -49.09 -21.63 -20.57
C LEU A 921 -50.47 -22.11 -21.02
N LYS A 922 -51.24 -22.70 -20.10
CA LYS A 922 -52.69 -22.72 -20.25
C LYS A 922 -53.10 -21.24 -20.22
N SER A 923 -53.58 -20.80 -21.38
CA SER A 923 -54.28 -19.54 -21.64
C SER A 923 -55.17 -19.08 -20.50
#